data_AF-A0A953WY64-F1
#
_entry.id   AF-A0A953WY64-F1
#
_cell.length_a   1.000
_cell.length_b   1.000
_cell.length_c   1.000
_cell.angle_alpha   90.00
_cell.angle_beta   90.00
_cell.angle_gamma   90.00
#
_symmetry.space_group_name_H-M   'P 1'
#
loop_
_entity.id
_entity.type
_entity.pdbx_description
1 polymer ?
#
loop_
_entity_poly.entity_id
_entity_poly.type
_entity_poly.pdbx_seq_one_letter_code
_entity_poly.pdbx_strand_id
1 'polypeptide(L)'
;MSLLERVVRAHRCRSTHHFIALDALSLLSGKDGDAWKSVFLVHHEHLLAGAKAPDQKFKDFKNHVCHVNEGQWGGARDKAMEWYARSVELLRAKKWSKAAYALGVLSHYYADPIQPFHTGQTEEEGVIHRAVEWSIAKSRDDIDALIAANGYPEIDVPDGPAFVADMVLEGATLANIHYDTFLDHYDFDRGVAHPPAGLDDTLREAIAELVAYATAGFAELILKAVEEAAVAPPKVHLTLQGYIETLDIPLRWITAKMADAADRSLVEKMYREFQKTGKVVKTLPDDDKLIRKLHAKQVLRVPLKELDAQEIAPLGTKHVRPEGEEPEVEDIEEAVAEAPVTAPVVEAEEIEDDVTVEDIEDETVADEDEIVEDEIDEADYSQDEEYSDEEADIEDADEEEISDEEDETEYAEDEDESDEQDEVEDSEDEDYADEEDEVEDSDEEEYDEEDEFELSEDDEEYSEEEVEDSEDEEYSDEEDETEYSEDDEAYDEEDEVEDSDEEEYDEEDESELSEDDEEYDEDAELFEEDESDDEEDETELSEDEESDDGEEYSYGLTREDAVEDAPSIGPKTAKKLARVGITTIGDLLDCDIDETAFQLDVHYIDSETLRDWQDQTQLMMDVPGLRAHDVQILVGSGIRTSKELADAPARTLFLLATEFLNSPEGEHIQRGEDLFVENEVEEWIERARGAA
;
A
#
# COMPACT_ATOMS: atom_id res chain seq x y z
N MET A 1 15.23 -16.52 0.00
CA MET A 1 14.98 -15.50 -1.04
C MET A 1 16.22 -15.32 -1.92
N SER A 2 16.06 -14.90 -3.18
CA SER A 2 17.15 -14.44 -4.04
C SER A 2 17.60 -13.03 -3.66
N LEU A 3 18.57 -12.45 -4.38
CA LEU A 3 18.95 -11.06 -4.19
C LEU A 3 17.88 -10.11 -4.74
N LEU A 4 17.45 -10.33 -5.99
CA LEU A 4 16.40 -9.53 -6.63
C LEU A 4 15.11 -9.56 -5.81
N GLU A 5 14.72 -10.74 -5.33
CA GLU A 5 13.52 -10.91 -4.51
C GLU A 5 13.55 -10.06 -3.24
N ARG A 6 14.70 -9.95 -2.56
CA ARG A 6 14.86 -9.04 -1.41
C ARG A 6 14.75 -7.56 -1.81
N VAL A 7 15.34 -7.18 -2.94
CA VAL A 7 15.26 -5.81 -3.46
C VAL A 7 13.82 -5.44 -3.84
N VAL A 8 13.11 -6.30 -4.57
CA VAL A 8 11.69 -6.11 -4.91
C VAL A 8 10.83 -6.03 -3.64
N ARG A 9 11.08 -6.92 -2.66
CA ARG A 9 10.33 -6.96 -1.41
C ARG A 9 10.49 -5.67 -0.59
N ALA A 10 11.71 -5.18 -0.40
CA ALA A 10 11.96 -3.95 0.34
C ALA A 10 11.50 -2.70 -0.43
N HIS A 11 11.86 -2.59 -1.72
CA HIS A 11 11.74 -1.33 -2.45
C HIS A 11 10.44 -1.20 -3.27
N ARG A 12 9.68 -2.28 -3.52
CA ARG A 12 8.41 -2.25 -4.29
C ARG A 12 7.17 -2.76 -3.53
N CYS A 13 7.29 -3.54 -2.44
CA CYS A 13 6.11 -3.89 -1.64
C CYS A 13 5.62 -2.69 -0.80
N ARG A 14 4.32 -2.41 -0.84
CA ARG A 14 3.68 -1.21 -0.26
C ARG A 14 2.24 -1.46 0.25
N SER A 15 1.90 -2.72 0.55
CA SER A 15 0.65 -3.17 1.20
C SER A 15 0.76 -4.66 1.55
N THR A 16 -0.13 -5.16 2.39
CA THR A 16 -0.22 -6.60 2.72
C THR A 16 -0.35 -7.46 1.47
N HIS A 17 -1.18 -7.06 0.49
CA HIS A 17 -1.37 -7.75 -0.80
C HIS A 17 -0.08 -7.79 -1.63
N HIS A 18 0.72 -6.70 -1.68
CA HIS A 18 2.03 -6.72 -2.35
C HIS A 18 2.96 -7.79 -1.74
N PHE A 19 2.94 -7.96 -0.41
CA PHE A 19 3.77 -8.97 0.25
C PHE A 19 3.21 -10.38 0.04
N ILE A 20 1.90 -10.61 0.19
CA ILE A 20 1.26 -11.92 -0.07
C ILE A 20 1.56 -12.38 -1.51
N ALA A 21 1.38 -11.50 -2.49
CA ALA A 21 1.61 -11.82 -3.90
C ALA A 21 3.08 -12.17 -4.21
N LEU A 22 4.03 -11.47 -3.58
CA LEU A 22 5.46 -11.68 -3.81
C LEU A 22 6.04 -12.86 -3.00
N ASP A 23 5.68 -12.97 -1.72
CA ASP A 23 6.18 -14.02 -0.83
C ASP A 23 5.68 -15.41 -1.26
N ALA A 24 4.49 -15.49 -1.85
CA ALA A 24 3.97 -16.71 -2.49
C ALA A 24 4.89 -17.23 -3.61
N LEU A 25 5.63 -16.37 -4.31
CA LEU A 25 6.62 -16.80 -5.30
C LEU A 25 7.75 -17.60 -4.66
N SER A 26 8.04 -17.42 -3.37
CA SER A 26 9.02 -18.23 -2.62
C SER A 26 8.53 -19.63 -2.25
N LEU A 27 7.24 -19.92 -2.40
CA LEU A 27 6.62 -21.20 -2.07
C LEU A 27 6.37 -22.09 -3.31
N LEU A 28 6.60 -21.57 -4.52
CA LEU A 28 6.43 -22.30 -5.78
C LEU A 28 7.37 -23.52 -5.85
N SER A 29 6.80 -24.69 -5.58
CA SER A 29 7.54 -25.95 -5.45
C SER A 29 7.60 -26.75 -6.76
N GLY A 30 8.07 -28.00 -6.68
CA GLY A 30 8.15 -28.91 -7.82
C GLY A 30 9.36 -28.68 -8.74
N LYS A 31 9.34 -29.29 -9.93
CA LYS A 31 10.49 -29.32 -10.86
C LYS A 31 10.83 -27.95 -11.45
N ASP A 32 9.81 -27.15 -11.73
CA ASP A 32 9.91 -25.92 -12.52
C ASP A 32 9.51 -24.66 -11.70
N GLY A 33 9.31 -24.81 -10.38
CA GLY A 33 8.89 -23.74 -9.47
C GLY A 33 9.86 -22.56 -9.39
N ASP A 34 11.17 -22.82 -9.22
CA ASP A 34 12.21 -21.78 -9.27
C ASP A 34 12.22 -21.02 -10.61
N ALA A 35 11.86 -21.67 -11.71
CA ALA A 35 11.78 -21.04 -13.03
C ALA A 35 10.51 -20.19 -13.19
N TRP A 36 9.36 -20.63 -12.68
CA TRP A 36 8.14 -19.81 -12.63
C TRP A 36 8.30 -18.60 -11.70
N LYS A 37 8.84 -18.80 -10.50
CA LYS A 37 9.28 -17.74 -9.60
C LYS A 37 10.16 -16.72 -10.33
N SER A 38 11.12 -17.19 -11.12
CA SER A 38 12.02 -16.32 -11.88
C SER A 38 11.26 -15.45 -12.90
N VAL A 39 10.28 -16.02 -13.62
CA VAL A 39 9.45 -15.29 -14.59
C VAL A 39 8.59 -14.22 -13.92
N PHE A 40 7.95 -14.54 -12.79
CA PHE A 40 7.10 -13.57 -12.08
C PHE A 40 7.91 -12.50 -11.32
N LEU A 41 9.17 -12.78 -10.94
CA LEU A 41 10.10 -11.76 -10.42
C LEU A 41 10.55 -10.76 -11.50
N VAL A 42 10.70 -11.18 -12.76
CA VAL A 42 10.90 -10.23 -13.87
C VAL A 42 9.66 -9.33 -13.99
N HIS A 43 8.48 -9.92 -14.11
CA HIS A 43 7.21 -9.19 -14.25
C HIS A 43 6.61 -8.69 -12.93
N HIS A 44 7.43 -8.46 -11.90
CA HIS A 44 6.98 -8.09 -10.56
C HIS A 44 6.13 -6.81 -10.53
N GLU A 45 6.43 -5.78 -11.34
CA GLU A 45 5.64 -4.54 -11.37
C GLU A 45 4.19 -4.81 -11.79
N HIS A 46 4.00 -5.72 -12.75
CA HIS A 46 2.67 -6.12 -13.21
C HIS A 46 1.94 -6.91 -12.12
N LEU A 47 2.63 -7.85 -11.44
CA LEU A 47 2.09 -8.61 -10.31
C LEU A 47 1.63 -7.69 -9.17
N LEU A 48 2.47 -6.74 -8.78
CA LEU A 48 2.18 -5.80 -7.70
C LEU A 48 1.09 -4.78 -8.09
N ALA A 49 1.11 -4.27 -9.33
CA ALA A 49 0.04 -3.41 -9.84
C ALA A 49 -1.32 -4.13 -9.91
N GLY A 50 -1.32 -5.42 -10.24
CA GLY A 50 -2.53 -6.26 -10.17
C GLY A 50 -3.04 -6.41 -8.74
N ALA A 51 -2.14 -6.63 -7.77
CA ALA A 51 -2.47 -6.82 -6.35
C ALA A 51 -3.00 -5.55 -5.63
N LYS A 52 -3.09 -4.41 -6.32
CA LYS A 52 -3.78 -3.18 -5.88
C LYS A 52 -4.86 -2.68 -6.86
N ALA A 53 -5.07 -3.36 -7.99
CA ALA A 53 -6.03 -2.89 -8.98
C ALA A 53 -7.49 -2.88 -8.48
N PRO A 54 -7.95 -3.83 -7.65
CA PRO A 54 -9.32 -3.76 -7.12
C PRO A 54 -9.57 -2.53 -6.23
N ASP A 55 -8.71 -2.22 -5.25
CA ASP A 55 -8.81 -0.98 -4.46
C ASP A 55 -8.76 0.29 -5.31
N GLN A 56 -7.77 0.37 -6.20
CA GLN A 56 -7.34 1.65 -6.77
C GLN A 56 -8.02 1.97 -8.10
N LYS A 57 -8.36 0.94 -8.89
CA LYS A 57 -8.91 1.07 -10.25
C LYS A 57 -10.34 0.57 -10.37
N PHE A 58 -10.63 -0.65 -9.93
CA PHE A 58 -11.95 -1.27 -10.14
C PHE A 58 -13.00 -0.77 -9.15
N LYS A 59 -12.61 -0.58 -7.88
CA LYS A 59 -13.45 -0.09 -6.77
C LYS A 59 -14.75 -0.88 -6.60
N ASP A 60 -14.68 -2.17 -6.92
CA ASP A 60 -15.80 -3.09 -6.96
C ASP A 60 -16.05 -3.76 -5.60
N PHE A 61 -15.94 -2.98 -4.51
CA PHE A 61 -15.71 -3.42 -3.13
C PHE A 61 -16.57 -4.60 -2.63
N LYS A 62 -17.80 -4.79 -3.11
CA LYS A 62 -18.61 -5.98 -2.76
C LYS A 62 -17.91 -7.30 -3.13
N ASN A 63 -17.03 -7.26 -4.14
CA ASN A 63 -16.25 -8.42 -4.58
C ASN A 63 -15.02 -8.69 -3.71
N HIS A 64 -14.76 -7.87 -2.68
CA HIS A 64 -13.66 -8.06 -1.72
C HIS A 64 -14.12 -8.83 -0.47
N VAL A 65 -15.40 -9.20 -0.38
CA VAL A 65 -15.99 -9.84 0.81
C VAL A 65 -16.62 -11.20 0.51
N CYS A 66 -16.72 -12.05 1.54
CA CYS A 66 -17.46 -13.31 1.52
C CYS A 66 -18.05 -13.64 2.91
N HIS A 67 -19.28 -13.19 3.16
CA HIS A 67 -19.94 -13.29 4.47
C HIS A 67 -20.43 -14.72 4.71
N VAL A 68 -19.59 -15.55 5.34
CA VAL A 68 -19.80 -17.01 5.44
C VAL A 68 -21.10 -17.39 6.15
N ASN A 69 -21.51 -16.63 7.17
CA ASN A 69 -22.72 -16.88 7.95
C ASN A 69 -24.00 -16.35 7.29
N GLU A 70 -23.88 -15.50 6.27
CA GLU A 70 -25.01 -14.78 5.63
C GLU A 70 -25.37 -15.35 4.25
N GLY A 71 -25.11 -16.65 4.05
CA GLY A 71 -25.32 -17.32 2.78
C GLY A 71 -24.21 -17.04 1.76
N GLN A 72 -22.98 -16.77 2.23
CA GLN A 72 -21.80 -16.49 1.40
C GLN A 72 -21.94 -15.18 0.60
N TRP A 73 -22.61 -14.18 1.19
CA TRP A 73 -22.88 -12.90 0.53
C TRP A 73 -21.59 -12.11 0.25
N GLY A 74 -21.48 -11.57 -0.95
CA GLY A 74 -20.27 -10.89 -1.43
C GLY A 74 -20.08 -11.14 -2.92
N GLY A 75 -18.82 -11.22 -3.36
CA GLY A 75 -18.45 -11.55 -4.75
C GLY A 75 -17.04 -12.13 -4.94
N ALA A 76 -16.22 -12.22 -3.88
CA ALA A 76 -14.82 -12.64 -3.99
C ALA A 76 -14.62 -14.02 -4.60
N ARG A 77 -15.51 -14.98 -4.30
CA ARG A 77 -15.48 -16.34 -4.86
C ARG A 77 -15.58 -16.34 -6.39
N ASP A 78 -16.46 -15.50 -6.93
CA ASP A 78 -16.71 -15.42 -8.38
C ASP A 78 -15.58 -14.63 -9.08
N LYS A 79 -15.10 -13.53 -8.48
CA LYS A 79 -13.95 -12.78 -9.01
C LYS A 79 -12.63 -13.55 -8.93
N ALA A 80 -12.40 -14.35 -7.90
CA ALA A 80 -11.24 -15.24 -7.86
C ALA A 80 -11.31 -16.31 -8.97
N MET A 81 -12.47 -16.92 -9.23
CA MET A 81 -12.63 -17.83 -10.39
C MET A 81 -12.38 -17.13 -11.74
N GLU A 82 -12.93 -15.93 -11.92
CA GLU A 82 -12.76 -15.11 -13.13
C GLU A 82 -11.27 -14.80 -13.40
N TRP A 83 -10.56 -14.27 -12.40
CA TRP A 83 -9.15 -13.90 -12.54
C TRP A 83 -8.19 -15.09 -12.56
N TYR A 84 -8.55 -16.22 -11.93
CA TYR A 84 -7.84 -17.48 -12.13
C TYR A 84 -7.96 -17.97 -13.57
N ALA A 85 -9.17 -18.07 -14.10
CA ALA A 85 -9.40 -18.50 -15.49
C ALA A 85 -8.64 -17.59 -16.47
N ARG A 86 -8.70 -16.27 -16.25
CA ARG A 86 -7.97 -15.28 -17.04
C ARG A 86 -6.46 -15.43 -16.93
N SER A 87 -5.93 -15.77 -15.76
CA SER A 87 -4.50 -16.08 -15.58
C SER A 87 -4.08 -17.30 -16.39
N VAL A 88 -4.86 -18.38 -16.35
CA VAL A 88 -4.62 -19.60 -17.14
C VAL A 88 -4.63 -19.34 -18.65
N GLU A 89 -5.58 -18.51 -19.14
CA GLU A 89 -5.60 -18.08 -20.54
C GLU A 89 -4.32 -17.33 -20.95
N LEU A 90 -3.89 -16.36 -20.14
CA LEU A 90 -2.76 -15.49 -20.46
C LEU A 90 -1.43 -16.24 -20.36
N LEU A 91 -1.28 -17.19 -19.41
CA LEU A 91 -0.17 -18.13 -19.34
C LEU A 91 -0.12 -19.04 -20.57
N ARG A 92 -1.26 -19.63 -20.97
CA ARG A 92 -1.36 -20.50 -22.15
C ARG A 92 -1.06 -19.73 -23.45
N ALA A 93 -1.45 -18.46 -23.51
CA ALA A 93 -1.13 -17.53 -24.59
C ALA A 93 0.29 -16.93 -24.51
N LYS A 94 1.09 -17.31 -23.51
CA LYS A 94 2.47 -16.82 -23.26
C LYS A 94 2.59 -15.30 -23.06
N LYS A 95 1.52 -14.65 -22.61
CA LYS A 95 1.46 -13.19 -22.37
C LYS A 95 1.93 -12.89 -20.94
N TRP A 96 3.20 -13.17 -20.65
CA TRP A 96 3.75 -13.29 -19.29
C TRP A 96 3.50 -12.07 -18.38
N SER A 97 3.67 -10.85 -18.89
CA SER A 97 3.41 -9.62 -18.14
C SER A 97 1.92 -9.45 -17.79
N LYS A 98 1.02 -9.72 -18.76
CA LYS A 98 -0.43 -9.68 -18.53
C LYS A 98 -0.91 -10.83 -17.63
N ALA A 99 -0.26 -11.99 -17.70
CA ALA A 99 -0.48 -13.11 -16.78
C ALA A 99 -0.05 -12.77 -15.34
N ALA A 100 1.10 -12.10 -15.16
CA ALA A 100 1.54 -11.63 -13.85
C ALA A 100 0.53 -10.61 -13.27
N TYR A 101 0.02 -9.67 -14.06
CA TYR A 101 -1.05 -8.77 -13.64
C TYR A 101 -2.33 -9.51 -13.23
N ALA A 102 -2.79 -10.48 -14.03
CA ALA A 102 -3.98 -11.27 -13.72
C ALA A 102 -3.83 -12.12 -12.44
N LEU A 103 -2.64 -12.70 -12.22
CA LEU A 103 -2.30 -13.38 -10.97
C LEU A 103 -2.23 -12.40 -9.79
N GLY A 104 -1.77 -11.17 -10.01
CA GLY A 104 -1.80 -10.11 -9.01
C GLY A 104 -3.23 -9.77 -8.57
N VAL A 105 -4.14 -9.59 -9.53
CA VAL A 105 -5.57 -9.35 -9.22
C VAL A 105 -6.20 -10.56 -8.53
N LEU A 106 -5.88 -11.79 -8.96
CA LEU A 106 -6.31 -13.01 -8.27
C LEU A 106 -5.82 -13.04 -6.81
N SER A 107 -4.58 -12.62 -6.54
CA SER A 107 -4.01 -12.62 -5.18
C SER A 107 -4.77 -11.71 -4.22
N HIS A 108 -5.39 -10.65 -4.74
CA HIS A 108 -6.21 -9.71 -3.99
C HIS A 108 -7.53 -10.39 -3.61
N TYR A 109 -8.42 -10.67 -4.57
CA TYR A 109 -9.72 -11.34 -4.33
C TYR A 109 -9.63 -12.72 -3.63
N TYR A 110 -8.46 -13.37 -3.65
CA TYR A 110 -8.18 -14.54 -2.83
C TYR A 110 -7.85 -14.21 -1.36
N ALA A 111 -7.07 -13.16 -1.11
CA ALA A 111 -6.58 -12.78 0.21
C ALA A 111 -7.57 -11.93 1.02
N ASP A 112 -8.37 -11.05 0.39
CA ASP A 112 -9.27 -10.15 1.12
C ASP A 112 -10.23 -10.91 2.06
N PRO A 113 -10.91 -11.99 1.62
CA PRO A 113 -11.78 -12.78 2.49
C PRO A 113 -11.04 -13.56 3.59
N ILE A 114 -9.70 -13.62 3.55
CA ILE A 114 -8.84 -14.24 4.57
C ILE A 114 -8.48 -13.21 5.66
N GLN A 115 -8.84 -11.93 5.47
CA GLN A 115 -8.93 -10.92 6.53
C GLN A 115 -10.30 -11.09 7.25
N PRO A 116 -10.37 -11.25 8.58
CA PRO A 116 -11.62 -11.58 9.28
C PRO A 116 -12.79 -10.64 8.99
N PHE A 117 -12.59 -9.32 8.95
CA PHE A 117 -13.67 -8.35 8.76
C PHE A 117 -14.37 -8.49 7.39
N HIS A 118 -13.68 -8.98 6.37
CA HIS A 118 -14.26 -9.27 5.05
C HIS A 118 -15.19 -10.50 5.03
N THR A 119 -15.43 -11.12 6.19
CA THR A 119 -16.27 -12.32 6.36
C THR A 119 -17.60 -12.07 7.08
N GLY A 120 -17.94 -10.80 7.33
CA GLY A 120 -19.19 -10.36 7.98
C GLY A 120 -19.39 -8.86 7.82
N GLN A 121 -20.33 -8.28 8.58
CA GLN A 121 -20.46 -6.84 8.75
C GLN A 121 -21.10 -6.55 10.11
N THR A 122 -20.49 -5.67 10.89
CA THR A 122 -21.08 -5.09 12.10
C THR A 122 -20.86 -3.57 12.15
N GLU A 123 -21.56 -2.90 13.05
CA GLU A 123 -21.40 -1.46 13.28
C GLU A 123 -20.18 -1.18 14.18
N GLU A 124 -19.83 -2.16 15.01
CA GLU A 124 -18.62 -2.30 15.81
C GLU A 124 -17.36 -2.33 14.93
N GLU A 125 -17.36 -3.19 13.90
CA GLU A 125 -16.28 -3.32 12.91
C GLU A 125 -15.98 -1.99 12.21
N GLY A 126 -17.01 -1.30 11.69
CA GLY A 126 -16.83 -0.03 10.96
C GLY A 126 -16.22 1.11 11.80
N VAL A 127 -16.15 0.99 13.13
CA VAL A 127 -15.40 1.92 13.97
C VAL A 127 -13.89 1.71 13.86
N ILE A 128 -13.44 0.47 13.66
CA ILE A 128 -12.02 0.07 13.76
C ILE A 128 -11.43 -0.57 12.51
N HIS A 129 -12.22 -0.90 11.48
CA HIS A 129 -11.77 -1.64 10.29
C HIS A 129 -10.47 -1.07 9.74
N ARG A 130 -10.47 0.22 9.33
CA ARG A 130 -9.29 0.87 8.76
C ARG A 130 -8.12 1.01 9.74
N ALA A 131 -8.40 1.12 11.03
CA ALA A 131 -7.38 1.20 12.07
C ALA A 131 -6.65 -0.15 12.25
N VAL A 132 -7.39 -1.26 12.22
CA VAL A 132 -6.85 -2.63 12.24
C VAL A 132 -6.00 -2.89 10.99
N GLU A 133 -6.47 -2.53 9.80
CA GLU A 133 -5.68 -2.65 8.55
C GLU A 133 -4.35 -1.88 8.63
N TRP A 134 -4.38 -0.61 9.03
CA TRP A 134 -3.19 0.23 9.18
C TRP A 134 -2.23 -0.35 10.22
N SER A 135 -2.76 -0.91 11.31
CA SER A 135 -1.99 -1.62 12.34
C SER A 135 -1.32 -2.90 11.79
N ILE A 136 -2.02 -3.70 10.98
CA ILE A 136 -1.47 -4.87 10.28
C ILE A 136 -0.35 -4.44 9.32
N ALA A 137 -0.58 -3.40 8.51
CA ALA A 137 0.40 -2.88 7.56
C ALA A 137 1.67 -2.33 8.24
N LYS A 138 1.55 -1.79 9.46
CA LYS A 138 2.66 -1.29 10.28
C LYS A 138 3.40 -2.38 11.05
N SER A 139 2.78 -3.52 11.32
CA SER A 139 3.35 -4.62 12.14
C SER A 139 4.08 -5.68 11.29
N ARG A 140 4.60 -5.32 10.11
CA ARG A 140 5.05 -6.32 9.12
C ARG A 140 6.23 -7.17 9.60
N ASP A 141 7.18 -6.57 10.32
CA ASP A 141 8.37 -7.29 10.82
C ASP A 141 7.98 -8.35 11.87
N ASP A 142 7.02 -8.06 12.75
CA ASP A 142 6.50 -9.01 13.74
C ASP A 142 5.75 -10.17 13.08
N ILE A 143 4.93 -9.85 12.08
CA ILE A 143 4.21 -10.84 11.26
C ILE A 143 5.21 -11.74 10.52
N ASP A 144 6.25 -11.16 9.90
CA ASP A 144 7.32 -11.92 9.25
C ASP A 144 8.10 -12.80 10.24
N ALA A 145 8.37 -12.31 11.44
CA ALA A 145 9.05 -13.08 12.49
C ALA A 145 8.21 -14.27 12.97
N LEU A 146 6.89 -14.08 13.17
CA LEU A 146 5.96 -15.15 13.55
C LEU A 146 5.80 -16.20 12.44
N ILE A 147 5.65 -15.77 11.18
CA ILE A 147 5.60 -16.68 10.03
C ILE A 147 6.92 -17.44 9.85
N ALA A 148 8.07 -16.79 10.06
CA ALA A 148 9.37 -17.45 10.03
C ALA A 148 9.60 -18.45 11.18
N ALA A 149 8.96 -18.24 12.34
CA ALA A 149 9.02 -19.14 13.49
C ALA A 149 8.09 -20.36 13.36
N ASN A 150 6.87 -20.14 12.86
CA ASN A 150 5.83 -21.17 12.76
C ASN A 150 5.86 -21.94 11.43
N GLY A 151 6.30 -21.29 10.35
CA GLY A 151 6.24 -21.80 8.97
C GLY A 151 4.89 -21.56 8.29
N TYR A 152 4.86 -21.82 6.98
CA TYR A 152 3.63 -21.79 6.19
C TYR A 152 2.84 -23.11 6.33
N PRO A 153 1.50 -23.09 6.33
CA PRO A 153 0.69 -24.30 6.39
C PRO A 153 0.75 -25.12 5.10
N GLU A 154 0.51 -26.44 5.20
CA GLU A 154 0.16 -27.26 4.04
C GLU A 154 -1.30 -26.96 3.63
N ILE A 155 -1.53 -26.65 2.37
CA ILE A 155 -2.86 -26.34 1.81
C ILE A 155 -3.37 -27.56 1.04
N ASP A 156 -4.61 -27.99 1.32
CA ASP A 156 -5.30 -29.01 0.52
C ASP A 156 -6.07 -28.30 -0.61
N VAL A 157 -5.84 -28.68 -1.86
CA VAL A 157 -6.49 -28.04 -3.02
C VAL A 157 -7.69 -28.89 -3.42
N PRO A 158 -8.94 -28.37 -3.37
CA PRO A 158 -10.14 -29.16 -3.62
C PRO A 158 -10.20 -29.79 -5.03
N ASP A 159 -10.76 -31.00 -5.13
CA ASP A 159 -11.05 -31.67 -6.40
C ASP A 159 -12.26 -31.03 -7.11
N GLY A 160 -12.05 -30.44 -8.30
CA GLY A 160 -13.13 -30.11 -9.24
C GLY A 160 -13.11 -28.67 -9.79
N PRO A 161 -14.05 -28.31 -10.67
CA PRO A 161 -14.02 -27.05 -11.42
C PRO A 161 -14.31 -25.79 -10.58
N ALA A 162 -14.73 -25.93 -9.32
CA ALA A 162 -15.03 -24.82 -8.41
C ALA A 162 -13.91 -24.55 -7.38
N PHE A 163 -12.78 -25.27 -7.47
CA PHE A 163 -11.78 -25.32 -6.39
C PHE A 163 -11.28 -23.96 -5.92
N VAL A 164 -11.17 -22.97 -6.80
CA VAL A 164 -10.76 -21.60 -6.44
C VAL A 164 -11.81 -20.93 -5.55
N ALA A 165 -13.09 -21.01 -5.90
CA ALA A 165 -14.18 -20.48 -5.08
C ALA A 165 -14.36 -21.25 -3.77
N ASP A 166 -13.97 -22.52 -3.73
CA ASP A 166 -14.01 -23.33 -2.51
C ASP A 166 -12.81 -23.02 -1.60
N MET A 167 -11.60 -22.81 -2.14
CA MET A 167 -10.44 -22.31 -1.37
C MET A 167 -10.67 -20.91 -0.80
N VAL A 168 -11.35 -20.01 -1.52
CA VAL A 168 -11.78 -18.70 -1.00
C VAL A 168 -12.77 -18.89 0.16
N LEU A 169 -13.74 -19.80 0.02
CA LEU A 169 -14.72 -20.07 1.08
C LEU A 169 -14.09 -20.71 2.31
N GLU A 170 -13.11 -21.60 2.15
CA GLU A 170 -12.36 -22.22 3.24
C GLU A 170 -11.49 -21.20 3.97
N GLY A 171 -10.79 -20.32 3.23
CA GLY A 171 -10.05 -19.19 3.79
C GLY A 171 -10.96 -18.22 4.56
N ALA A 172 -12.12 -17.85 4.00
CA ALA A 172 -13.12 -17.03 4.69
C ALA A 172 -13.74 -17.73 5.91
N THR A 173 -13.90 -19.05 5.87
CA THR A 173 -14.40 -19.82 7.02
C THR A 173 -13.37 -19.89 8.14
N LEU A 174 -12.07 -19.94 7.81
CA LEU A 174 -10.97 -19.86 8.77
C LEU A 174 -10.89 -18.45 9.38
N ALA A 175 -10.87 -17.40 8.56
CA ALA A 175 -10.77 -16.02 9.02
C ALA A 175 -11.97 -15.59 9.89
N ASN A 176 -13.19 -16.06 9.58
CA ASN A 176 -14.37 -15.75 10.36
C ASN A 176 -14.32 -16.24 11.83
N ILE A 177 -13.53 -17.28 12.14
CA ILE A 177 -13.28 -17.73 13.52
C ILE A 177 -12.68 -16.61 14.39
N HIS A 178 -11.95 -15.68 13.75
CA HIS A 178 -11.28 -14.56 14.40
C HIS A 178 -12.06 -13.24 14.36
N TYR A 179 -13.26 -13.20 13.73
CA TYR A 179 -14.08 -11.97 13.59
C TYR A 179 -14.36 -11.31 14.95
N ASP A 180 -15.02 -12.02 15.86
CA ASP A 180 -15.28 -11.55 17.23
C ASP A 180 -13.97 -11.27 17.99
N THR A 181 -12.90 -12.03 17.69
CA THR A 181 -11.59 -11.85 18.36
C THR A 181 -10.96 -10.50 18.00
N PHE A 182 -11.09 -10.06 16.74
CA PHE A 182 -10.61 -8.74 16.31
C PHE A 182 -11.37 -7.60 17.00
N LEU A 183 -12.71 -7.70 17.12
CA LEU A 183 -13.53 -6.73 17.86
C LEU A 183 -13.19 -6.69 19.36
N ASP A 184 -12.97 -7.86 19.96
CA ASP A 184 -12.70 -8.02 21.39
C ASP A 184 -11.28 -7.66 21.83
N HIS A 185 -10.27 -7.76 20.96
CA HIS A 185 -8.85 -7.61 21.34
C HIS A 185 -8.15 -6.37 20.77
N TYR A 186 -8.74 -5.63 19.83
CA TYR A 186 -8.12 -4.43 19.29
C TYR A 186 -8.28 -3.22 20.22
N ASP A 187 -7.18 -2.65 20.69
CA ASP A 187 -7.17 -1.40 21.47
C ASP A 187 -7.07 -0.21 20.50
N PHE A 188 -8.21 0.43 20.23
CA PHE A 188 -8.31 1.53 19.27
C PHE A 188 -7.60 2.81 19.77
N ASP A 189 -7.61 3.05 21.08
CA ASP A 189 -6.93 4.20 21.69
C ASP A 189 -5.41 4.09 21.49
N ARG A 190 -4.84 2.90 21.71
CA ARG A 190 -3.43 2.59 21.40
C ARG A 190 -3.15 2.62 19.91
N GLY A 191 -4.00 1.97 19.10
CA GLY A 191 -3.80 1.84 17.65
C GLY A 191 -3.81 3.16 16.88
N VAL A 192 -4.50 4.19 17.38
CA VAL A 192 -4.48 5.55 16.79
C VAL A 192 -3.18 6.29 17.14
N ALA A 193 -2.60 6.03 18.31
CA ALA A 193 -1.35 6.66 18.76
C ALA A 193 -0.10 5.98 18.18
N HIS A 194 -0.05 4.65 18.22
CA HIS A 194 1.01 3.80 17.67
C HIS A 194 0.37 2.49 17.13
N PRO A 195 0.23 2.30 15.81
CA PRO A 195 -0.64 1.24 15.26
C PRO A 195 -0.31 -0.20 15.70
N PRO A 196 0.96 -0.66 15.72
CA PRO A 196 1.29 -1.99 16.22
C PRO A 196 0.85 -2.29 17.66
N ALA A 197 0.69 -1.25 18.49
CA ALA A 197 0.29 -1.38 19.90
C ALA A 197 -1.23 -1.52 20.09
N GLY A 198 -2.04 -1.30 19.04
CA GLY A 198 -3.45 -1.69 19.04
C GLY A 198 -3.65 -3.20 18.93
N LEU A 199 -2.66 -3.92 18.40
CA LEU A 199 -2.63 -5.38 18.35
C LEU A 199 -2.05 -5.94 19.67
N ASP A 200 -2.71 -6.95 20.25
CA ASP A 200 -2.10 -7.81 21.27
C ASP A 200 -1.48 -9.08 20.64
N ASP A 201 -0.89 -9.95 21.46
CA ASP A 201 -0.29 -11.20 20.97
C ASP A 201 -1.33 -12.16 20.38
N THR A 202 -2.58 -12.13 20.86
CA THR A 202 -3.69 -12.93 20.31
C THR A 202 -3.99 -12.52 18.88
N LEU A 203 -3.98 -11.20 18.61
CA LEU A 203 -4.15 -10.66 17.27
C LEU A 203 -2.91 -10.94 16.40
N ARG A 204 -1.69 -10.69 16.90
CA ARG A 204 -0.46 -10.97 16.14
C ARG A 204 -0.36 -12.44 15.71
N GLU A 205 -0.65 -13.40 16.60
CA GLU A 205 -0.66 -14.83 16.26
C GLU A 205 -1.72 -15.15 15.18
N ALA A 206 -2.95 -14.65 15.32
CA ALA A 206 -4.02 -14.87 14.34
C ALA A 206 -3.73 -14.23 12.96
N ILE A 207 -3.20 -13.00 12.95
CA ILE A 207 -2.82 -12.29 11.72
C ILE A 207 -1.69 -13.05 11.01
N ALA A 208 -0.68 -13.55 11.74
CA ALA A 208 0.40 -14.35 11.17
C ALA A 208 -0.11 -15.68 10.59
N GLU A 209 -1.03 -16.38 11.25
CA GLU A 209 -1.66 -17.59 10.72
C GLU A 209 -2.43 -17.32 9.42
N LEU A 210 -3.27 -16.27 9.39
CA LEU A 210 -4.08 -15.92 8.23
C LEU A 210 -3.26 -15.40 7.04
N VAL A 211 -2.24 -14.57 7.28
CA VAL A 211 -1.31 -14.11 6.23
C VAL A 211 -0.47 -15.27 5.69
N ALA A 212 -0.03 -16.21 6.55
CA ALA A 212 0.64 -17.42 6.08
C ALA A 212 -0.27 -18.31 5.23
N TYR A 213 -1.53 -18.50 5.64
CA TYR A 213 -2.53 -19.26 4.90
C TYR A 213 -2.81 -18.64 3.52
N ALA A 214 -3.06 -17.32 3.45
CA ALA A 214 -3.26 -16.61 2.19
C ALA A 214 -2.04 -16.71 1.25
N THR A 215 -0.83 -16.56 1.79
CA THR A 215 0.42 -16.66 1.02
C THR A 215 0.65 -18.08 0.46
N ALA A 216 0.39 -19.11 1.27
CA ALA A 216 0.52 -20.50 0.85
C ALA A 216 -0.57 -20.91 -0.17
N GLY A 217 -1.83 -20.51 0.07
CA GLY A 217 -2.95 -20.81 -0.82
C GLY A 217 -2.79 -20.14 -2.20
N PHE A 218 -2.31 -18.89 -2.24
CA PHE A 218 -2.03 -18.22 -3.50
C PHE A 218 -0.85 -18.87 -4.27
N ALA A 219 0.15 -19.42 -3.58
CA ALA A 219 1.21 -20.19 -4.23
C ALA A 219 0.68 -21.47 -4.90
N GLU A 220 -0.21 -22.21 -4.26
CA GLU A 220 -0.88 -23.36 -4.88
C GLU A 220 -1.80 -22.95 -6.04
N LEU A 221 -2.49 -21.81 -5.97
CA LEU A 221 -3.23 -21.26 -7.11
C LEU A 221 -2.32 -20.95 -8.31
N ILE A 222 -1.12 -20.38 -8.09
CA ILE A 222 -0.12 -20.19 -9.17
C ILE A 222 0.32 -21.54 -9.74
N LEU A 223 0.65 -22.52 -8.89
CA LEU A 223 1.08 -23.86 -9.32
C LEU A 223 0.02 -24.58 -10.15
N LYS A 224 -1.26 -24.47 -9.76
CA LYS A 224 -2.40 -24.95 -10.56
C LYS A 224 -2.53 -24.20 -11.88
N ALA A 225 -2.42 -22.86 -11.86
CA ALA A 225 -2.57 -22.07 -13.06
C ALA A 225 -1.51 -22.41 -14.14
N VAL A 226 -0.26 -22.66 -13.75
CA VAL A 226 0.80 -23.06 -14.69
C VAL A 226 0.68 -24.53 -15.14
N GLU A 227 0.17 -25.43 -14.28
CA GLU A 227 -0.14 -26.82 -14.64
C GLU A 227 -1.27 -26.88 -15.69
N GLU A 228 -2.38 -26.16 -15.47
CA GLU A 228 -3.52 -26.11 -16.38
C GLU A 228 -3.28 -25.31 -17.66
N ALA A 229 -2.40 -24.30 -17.61
CA ALA A 229 -1.93 -23.62 -18.81
C ALA A 229 -1.11 -24.55 -19.72
N ALA A 230 -0.52 -25.62 -19.17
CA ALA A 230 0.26 -26.66 -19.86
C ALA A 230 1.45 -26.10 -20.68
N VAL A 231 2.06 -25.03 -20.17
CA VAL A 231 3.25 -24.37 -20.74
C VAL A 231 4.48 -24.60 -19.88
N ALA A 232 5.67 -24.65 -20.49
CA ALA A 232 6.92 -24.57 -19.76
C ALA A 232 7.29 -23.09 -19.51
N PRO A 233 7.93 -22.75 -18.38
CA PRO A 233 8.41 -21.39 -18.14
C PRO A 233 9.47 -21.03 -19.19
N PRO A 234 9.45 -19.79 -19.75
CA PRO A 234 10.53 -19.32 -20.60
C PRO A 234 11.85 -19.22 -19.82
N LYS A 235 12.98 -19.36 -20.52
CA LYS A 235 14.29 -19.03 -19.96
C LYS A 235 14.37 -17.51 -19.77
N VAL A 236 14.32 -17.04 -18.52
CA VAL A 236 14.58 -15.64 -18.19
C VAL A 236 15.99 -15.48 -17.65
N HIS A 237 16.77 -14.58 -18.26
CA HIS A 237 18.12 -14.26 -17.80
C HIS A 237 18.05 -13.21 -16.68
N LEU A 238 17.79 -13.69 -15.45
CA LEU A 238 17.87 -12.92 -14.21
C LEU A 238 19.32 -12.54 -13.87
N THR A 239 19.91 -11.68 -14.70
CA THR A 239 21.05 -10.86 -14.29
C THR A 239 20.50 -9.71 -13.44
N LEU A 240 21.17 -9.38 -12.34
CA LEU A 240 20.82 -8.18 -11.58
C LEU A 240 20.99 -6.93 -12.45
N GLN A 241 21.94 -6.97 -13.40
CA GLN A 241 22.29 -5.88 -14.30
C GLN A 241 21.10 -5.41 -15.14
N GLY A 242 20.49 -6.30 -15.93
CA GLY A 242 19.34 -5.95 -16.77
C GLY A 242 18.11 -5.53 -15.96
N TYR A 243 18.00 -5.94 -14.69
CA TYR A 243 16.97 -5.42 -13.79
C TYR A 243 17.26 -3.97 -13.37
N ILE A 244 18.50 -3.69 -12.93
CA ILE A 244 18.95 -2.34 -12.54
C ILE A 244 18.80 -1.35 -13.71
N GLU A 245 19.10 -1.77 -14.93
CA GLU A 245 18.98 -0.95 -16.14
C GLU A 245 17.52 -0.60 -16.49
N THR A 246 16.55 -1.37 -15.99
CA THR A 246 15.11 -1.08 -16.09
C THR A 246 14.52 -0.39 -14.84
N LEU A 247 15.33 -0.04 -13.83
CA LEU A 247 14.83 0.70 -12.67
C LEU A 247 14.76 2.19 -12.98
N ASP A 248 13.58 2.68 -13.32
CA ASP A 248 13.31 4.11 -13.19
C ASP A 248 13.19 4.48 -11.69
N ILE A 249 13.92 5.52 -11.25
CA ILE A 249 14.14 5.85 -9.82
C ILE A 249 13.75 7.31 -9.48
N PRO A 250 12.45 7.65 -9.35
CA PRO A 250 12.03 8.89 -8.67
C PRO A 250 11.33 8.66 -7.32
N LEU A 251 11.72 9.45 -6.31
CA LEU A 251 10.90 9.88 -5.14
C LEU A 251 10.12 8.79 -4.36
N ARG A 252 10.82 7.72 -3.98
CA ARG A 252 10.24 6.49 -3.40
C ARG A 252 9.87 6.52 -1.91
N TRP A 253 10.45 7.43 -1.12
CA TRP A 253 10.15 7.63 0.31
C TRP A 253 8.88 8.47 0.51
N ILE A 254 8.75 9.55 -0.28
CA ILE A 254 7.64 10.50 -0.23
C ILE A 254 6.30 9.78 -0.43
N THR A 255 6.19 8.88 -1.43
CA THR A 255 4.94 8.14 -1.70
C THR A 255 4.53 7.21 -0.55
N ALA A 256 5.50 6.60 0.15
CA ALA A 256 5.22 5.79 1.34
C ALA A 256 4.76 6.65 2.53
N LYS A 257 5.43 7.78 2.80
CA LYS A 257 5.04 8.71 3.87
C LYS A 257 3.72 9.44 3.56
N MET A 258 3.39 9.70 2.30
CA MET A 258 2.09 10.26 1.90
C MET A 258 0.94 9.27 2.12
N ALA A 259 1.12 7.98 1.79
CA ALA A 259 0.12 6.95 2.06
C ALA A 259 -0.11 6.80 3.58
N ASP A 260 0.97 6.72 4.36
CA ASP A 260 0.91 6.63 5.82
C ASP A 260 0.25 7.86 6.47
N ALA A 261 0.58 9.06 5.99
CA ALA A 261 -0.06 10.29 6.44
C ALA A 261 -1.56 10.34 6.08
N ALA A 262 -1.97 9.77 4.94
CA ALA A 262 -3.37 9.67 4.56
C ALA A 262 -4.15 8.70 5.45
N ASP A 263 -3.61 7.49 5.67
CA ASP A 263 -4.21 6.48 6.56
C ASP A 263 -4.30 7.01 8.00
N ARG A 264 -3.21 7.58 8.54
CA ARG A 264 -3.20 8.28 9.83
C ARG A 264 -4.26 9.38 9.90
N SER A 265 -4.32 10.24 8.88
CA SER A 265 -5.29 11.34 8.84
C SER A 265 -6.75 10.86 8.78
N LEU A 266 -7.01 9.67 8.22
CA LEU A 266 -8.32 9.05 8.19
C LEU A 266 -8.66 8.39 9.53
N VAL A 267 -7.77 7.55 10.06
CA VAL A 267 -7.91 6.86 11.35
C VAL A 267 -8.07 7.87 12.50
N GLU A 268 -7.30 8.95 12.54
CA GLU A 268 -7.49 10.01 13.52
C GLU A 268 -8.84 10.76 13.38
N LYS A 269 -9.44 10.82 12.17
CA LYS A 269 -10.78 11.42 11.98
C LYS A 269 -11.88 10.48 12.48
N MET A 270 -11.78 9.19 12.14
CA MET A 270 -12.66 8.14 12.66
C MET A 270 -12.65 8.12 14.19
N TYR A 271 -11.44 8.14 14.78
CA TYR A 271 -11.26 8.21 16.23
C TYR A 271 -11.89 9.46 16.87
N ARG A 272 -11.70 10.65 16.27
CA ARG A 272 -12.32 11.90 16.74
C ARG A 272 -13.84 11.92 16.58
N GLU A 273 -14.41 11.19 15.63
CA GLU A 273 -15.86 10.97 15.56
C GLU A 273 -16.31 10.03 16.68
N PHE A 274 -15.69 8.85 16.79
CA PHE A 274 -15.98 7.82 17.78
C PHE A 274 -15.94 8.37 19.23
N GLN A 275 -14.87 9.03 19.63
CA GLN A 275 -14.72 9.66 20.96
C GLN A 275 -15.76 10.76 21.26
N LYS A 276 -16.44 11.29 20.23
CA LYS A 276 -17.46 12.34 20.37
C LYS A 276 -18.90 11.81 20.36
N THR A 277 -19.16 10.68 19.70
CA THR A 277 -20.52 10.17 19.40
C THR A 277 -20.76 8.75 19.92
N GLY A 278 -19.71 8.00 20.24
CA GLY A 278 -19.73 6.55 20.42
C GLY A 278 -19.78 5.75 19.11
N LYS A 279 -19.63 6.38 17.93
CA LYS A 279 -19.80 5.72 16.62
C LYS A 279 -19.13 6.44 15.45
N VAL A 280 -18.68 5.69 14.43
CA VAL A 280 -18.17 6.24 13.16
C VAL A 280 -19.24 6.06 12.08
N VAL A 281 -19.69 7.16 11.46
CA VAL A 281 -20.63 7.12 10.32
C VAL A 281 -20.23 8.10 9.22
N LYS A 282 -19.81 9.32 9.58
CA LYS A 282 -19.49 10.37 8.60
C LYS A 282 -18.10 10.20 8.00
N THR A 283 -17.15 9.84 8.86
CA THR A 283 -15.72 9.65 8.53
C THR A 283 -15.36 8.21 8.17
N LEU A 284 -16.36 7.32 8.06
CA LEU A 284 -16.18 6.00 7.44
C LEU A 284 -15.50 6.13 6.06
N PRO A 285 -14.62 5.20 5.68
CA PRO A 285 -14.21 4.97 4.28
C PRO A 285 -15.40 4.82 3.31
N ASP A 286 -15.20 5.06 2.00
CA ASP A 286 -16.28 5.07 1.01
C ASP A 286 -16.67 3.66 0.51
N ASP A 287 -15.69 2.76 0.52
CA ASP A 287 -15.79 1.31 0.56
C ASP A 287 -16.64 0.82 1.74
N ASP A 288 -16.27 1.13 3.00
CA ASP A 288 -17.06 0.78 4.20
C ASP A 288 -18.51 1.26 4.09
N LYS A 289 -18.71 2.53 3.68
CA LYS A 289 -20.05 3.09 3.40
C LYS A 289 -20.81 2.29 2.34
N LEU A 290 -20.13 1.80 1.30
CA LEU A 290 -20.77 1.00 0.25
C LEU A 290 -21.14 -0.39 0.75
N ILE A 291 -20.24 -1.12 1.43
CA ILE A 291 -20.53 -2.46 1.96
C ILE A 291 -21.67 -2.37 2.97
N ARG A 292 -21.58 -1.47 3.97
CA ARG A 292 -22.63 -1.22 4.96
C ARG A 292 -23.99 -0.92 4.31
N LYS A 293 -24.02 -0.07 3.27
CA LYS A 293 -25.24 0.27 2.50
C LYS A 293 -25.81 -0.92 1.71
N LEU A 294 -24.95 -1.75 1.13
CA LEU A 294 -25.37 -2.94 0.37
C LEU A 294 -25.84 -4.06 1.31
N HIS A 295 -25.14 -4.28 2.43
CA HIS A 295 -25.49 -5.24 3.49
C HIS A 295 -26.83 -4.90 4.15
N ALA A 296 -27.00 -3.65 4.60
CA ALA A 296 -28.25 -3.13 5.15
C ALA A 296 -29.45 -3.37 4.21
N LYS A 297 -29.26 -3.14 2.90
CA LYS A 297 -30.31 -3.31 1.88
C LYS A 297 -30.57 -4.78 1.50
N GLN A 298 -29.52 -5.59 1.32
CA GLN A 298 -29.63 -6.93 0.73
C GLN A 298 -29.82 -8.03 1.79
N VAL A 299 -29.10 -7.93 2.91
CA VAL A 299 -29.06 -8.94 3.97
C VAL A 299 -30.03 -8.60 5.09
N LEU A 300 -29.78 -7.50 5.83
CA LEU A 300 -30.56 -7.11 7.01
C LEU A 300 -31.97 -6.61 6.66
N ARG A 301 -32.11 -5.95 5.50
CA ARG A 301 -33.32 -5.31 4.98
C ARG A 301 -33.84 -4.17 5.88
N VAL A 302 -32.92 -3.43 6.49
CA VAL A 302 -33.20 -2.26 7.34
C VAL A 302 -32.77 -0.96 6.65
N PRO A 303 -33.39 0.20 6.96
CA PRO A 303 -32.91 1.50 6.49
C PRO A 303 -31.57 1.86 7.18
N LEU A 304 -30.67 2.55 6.49
CA LEU A 304 -29.41 3.02 7.10
C LEU A 304 -29.65 3.86 8.37
N LYS A 305 -30.71 4.68 8.41
CA LYS A 305 -31.11 5.46 9.60
C LYS A 305 -31.38 4.62 10.86
N GLU A 306 -31.74 3.34 10.70
CA GLU A 306 -31.91 2.41 11.83
C GLU A 306 -30.56 1.94 12.37
N LEU A 307 -29.63 1.60 11.46
CA LEU A 307 -28.23 1.29 11.82
C LEU A 307 -27.51 2.51 12.39
N ASP A 308 -27.66 3.71 11.80
CA ASP A 308 -27.08 4.96 12.31
C ASP A 308 -27.50 5.26 13.76
N ALA A 309 -28.67 4.78 14.19
CA ALA A 309 -29.21 4.91 15.54
C ALA A 309 -28.90 3.70 16.47
N GLN A 310 -28.27 2.64 15.95
CA GLN A 310 -27.88 1.46 16.74
C GLN A 310 -26.68 1.77 17.65
N GLU A 311 -26.87 1.62 18.96
CA GLU A 311 -25.79 1.56 19.94
C GLU A 311 -24.88 0.35 19.65
N ILE A 312 -23.56 0.55 19.68
CA ILE A 312 -22.58 -0.52 19.45
C ILE A 312 -22.11 -1.15 20.77
N ALA A 313 -21.63 -2.39 20.71
CA ALA A 313 -20.96 -3.05 21.81
C ALA A 313 -19.58 -2.41 22.13
N PRO A 314 -19.09 -2.50 23.38
CA PRO A 314 -17.73 -2.05 23.70
C PRO A 314 -16.67 -2.88 22.97
N LEU A 315 -15.69 -2.19 22.39
CA LEU A 315 -14.53 -2.76 21.68
C LEU A 315 -13.36 -3.05 22.64
N GLY A 316 -12.41 -3.87 22.22
CA GLY A 316 -11.12 -4.06 22.91
C GLY A 316 -11.21 -4.69 24.31
N THR A 317 -12.37 -5.23 24.71
CA THR A 317 -12.66 -5.65 26.10
C THR A 317 -11.79 -6.78 26.67
N LYS A 318 -11.00 -7.44 25.81
CA LYS A 318 -10.10 -8.56 26.14
C LYS A 318 -8.63 -8.28 25.79
N HIS A 319 -8.29 -7.11 25.27
CA HIS A 319 -6.92 -6.76 24.87
C HIS A 319 -5.90 -7.04 25.99
N VAL A 320 -4.83 -7.77 25.66
CA VAL A 320 -3.78 -8.16 26.62
C VAL A 320 -2.51 -7.35 26.39
N ARG A 321 -2.21 -6.40 27.27
CA ARG A 321 -0.94 -5.64 27.22
C ARG A 321 0.27 -6.54 27.52
N PRO A 322 1.45 -6.31 26.90
CA PRO A 322 2.67 -7.10 27.12
C PRO A 322 3.11 -7.22 28.58
N GLU A 323 3.78 -8.32 28.95
CA GLU A 323 4.37 -8.52 30.30
C GLU A 323 5.55 -7.55 30.54
N GLY A 324 5.25 -6.33 30.98
CA GLY A 324 6.26 -5.32 31.34
C GLY A 324 5.68 -3.91 31.47
N GLU A 325 4.67 -3.59 30.67
CA GLU A 325 3.90 -2.36 30.81
C GLU A 325 3.14 -2.36 32.15
N GLU A 326 3.40 -1.39 33.02
CA GLU A 326 2.47 -1.12 34.11
C GLU A 326 1.18 -0.52 33.50
N PRO A 327 -0.03 -0.95 33.92
CA PRO A 327 -1.24 -0.30 33.46
C PRO A 327 -1.24 1.15 33.95
N GLU A 328 -1.48 2.11 33.06
CA GLU A 328 -1.79 3.47 33.48
C GLU A 328 -3.00 3.42 34.41
N VAL A 329 -2.77 3.76 35.68
CA VAL A 329 -3.81 3.73 36.69
C VAL A 329 -4.66 4.99 36.52
N GLU A 330 -5.72 4.88 35.74
CA GLU A 330 -6.77 5.88 35.61
C GLU A 330 -7.55 6.06 36.94
N ASP A 331 -6.90 6.68 37.92
CA ASP A 331 -7.50 7.20 39.16
C ASP A 331 -8.36 8.45 38.86
N ILE A 332 -9.38 8.31 38.00
CA ILE A 332 -10.37 9.36 37.67
C ILE A 332 -11.36 9.58 38.84
N GLU A 333 -10.89 9.67 40.08
CA GLU A 333 -11.70 10.05 41.26
C GLU A 333 -11.03 11.01 42.27
N GLU A 334 -9.83 11.59 42.04
CA GLU A 334 -9.30 12.64 42.97
C GLU A 334 -8.64 13.91 42.37
N ALA A 335 -8.70 14.12 41.05
CA ALA A 335 -8.06 15.29 40.39
C ALA A 335 -8.84 16.63 40.41
N VAL A 336 -10.04 16.69 41.02
CA VAL A 336 -10.95 17.88 40.95
C VAL A 336 -10.89 18.75 42.24
N ALA A 337 -9.97 18.46 43.17
CA ALA A 337 -10.07 18.92 44.55
C ALA A 337 -8.81 19.58 45.18
N GLU A 338 -8.12 20.52 44.49
CA GLU A 338 -7.64 21.75 45.15
C GLU A 338 -7.10 22.83 44.16
N ALA A 339 -7.91 23.86 43.87
CA ALA A 339 -7.47 25.11 43.24
C ALA A 339 -8.05 26.31 44.01
N PRO A 340 -7.24 27.21 44.60
CA PRO A 340 -7.74 28.25 45.50
C PRO A 340 -8.27 29.48 44.75
N VAL A 341 -9.55 29.80 44.92
CA VAL A 341 -10.19 30.98 44.31
C VAL A 341 -9.77 32.27 45.03
N THR A 342 -9.08 33.17 44.31
CA THR A 342 -8.88 34.57 44.74
C THR A 342 -9.13 35.55 43.58
N ALA A 343 -10.31 36.15 43.55
CA ALA A 343 -10.65 37.24 42.63
C ALA A 343 -10.43 38.62 43.28
N PRO A 344 -9.91 39.63 42.55
CA PRO A 344 -9.99 41.03 42.93
C PRO A 344 -11.32 41.66 42.46
N VAL A 345 -11.88 42.57 43.26
CA VAL A 345 -13.11 43.32 42.94
C VAL A 345 -12.75 44.70 42.39
N VAL A 346 -13.53 45.20 41.42
CA VAL A 346 -13.68 46.64 41.12
C VAL A 346 -15.17 47.00 41.08
N GLU A 347 -15.49 48.22 41.50
CA GLU A 347 -16.85 48.69 41.80
C GLU A 347 -17.51 49.36 40.58
N ALA A 348 -18.85 49.49 40.63
CA ALA A 348 -19.66 50.14 39.60
C ALA A 348 -20.00 51.60 39.96
N GLU A 349 -20.34 52.42 38.95
CA GLU A 349 -21.06 53.69 39.11
C GLU A 349 -22.13 53.85 38.00
N GLU A 350 -23.23 54.54 38.32
CA GLU A 350 -24.45 54.66 37.50
C GLU A 350 -24.50 55.99 36.71
N ILE A 351 -25.15 56.03 35.54
CA ILE A 351 -25.83 57.22 35.00
C ILE A 351 -27.13 56.77 34.27
N GLU A 352 -28.23 57.54 34.44
CA GLU A 352 -29.57 57.32 33.88
C GLU A 352 -29.86 58.16 32.58
N ASP A 353 -31.11 58.05 32.08
CA ASP A 353 -31.82 58.89 31.08
C ASP A 353 -31.42 58.78 29.57
N ASP A 354 -32.28 59.02 28.57
CA ASP A 354 -33.76 58.96 28.35
C ASP A 354 -34.03 59.32 26.83
N VAL A 355 -35.30 59.38 26.39
CA VAL A 355 -35.85 60.21 25.27
C VAL A 355 -36.07 59.56 23.87
N THR A 356 -37.28 59.00 23.72
CA THR A 356 -38.27 59.08 22.60
C THR A 356 -37.92 58.83 21.11
N VAL A 357 -38.60 57.80 20.56
CA VAL A 357 -39.58 57.80 19.43
C VAL A 357 -39.77 59.09 18.61
N GLU A 358 -39.82 58.96 17.26
CA GLU A 358 -40.79 59.64 16.38
C GLU A 358 -41.02 58.84 15.07
N ASP A 359 -42.22 58.92 14.47
CA ASP A 359 -42.69 58.12 13.32
C ASP A 359 -42.45 58.78 11.93
N ILE A 360 -42.61 58.02 10.84
CA ILE A 360 -43.04 58.42 9.46
C ILE A 360 -43.31 57.12 8.67
N GLU A 361 -44.57 56.76 8.35
CA GLU A 361 -45.42 57.24 7.23
C GLU A 361 -45.04 56.68 5.84
N ASP A 362 -45.42 55.43 5.60
CA ASP A 362 -46.28 54.93 4.50
C ASP A 362 -46.48 55.81 3.23
N GLU A 363 -46.22 55.25 2.04
CA GLU A 363 -46.93 55.67 0.81
C GLU A 363 -47.07 54.50 -0.20
N THR A 364 -48.30 54.24 -0.67
CA THR A 364 -48.69 53.07 -1.47
C THR A 364 -48.90 53.36 -2.97
N VAL A 365 -48.45 52.46 -3.85
CA VAL A 365 -48.99 52.26 -5.23
C VAL A 365 -48.83 50.76 -5.57
N ALA A 366 -49.82 49.89 -5.76
CA ALA A 366 -51.21 49.93 -6.24
C ALA A 366 -51.41 49.67 -7.76
N ASP A 367 -52.51 48.99 -8.07
CA ASP A 367 -53.15 48.77 -9.38
C ASP A 367 -52.42 47.75 -10.32
N GLU A 368 -52.93 46.52 -10.51
CA GLU A 368 -54.08 46.09 -11.37
C GLU A 368 -53.60 45.65 -12.79
N ASP A 369 -54.09 44.58 -13.44
CA ASP A 369 -55.10 43.56 -13.07
C ASP A 369 -55.07 42.35 -14.06
N GLU A 370 -56.02 41.42 -13.88
CA GLU A 370 -56.67 40.54 -14.88
C GLU A 370 -56.16 39.09 -15.07
N ILE A 371 -57.15 38.19 -15.22
CA ILE A 371 -57.08 36.72 -15.11
C ILE A 371 -57.55 36.09 -16.43
N VAL A 372 -56.94 34.99 -16.87
CA VAL A 372 -57.58 34.01 -17.77
C VAL A 372 -57.19 32.59 -17.36
N GLU A 373 -58.16 31.67 -17.38
CA GLU A 373 -58.02 30.23 -17.14
C GLU A 373 -57.57 29.50 -18.44
N ASP A 374 -56.93 28.32 -18.36
CA ASP A 374 -57.42 27.07 -18.97
C ASP A 374 -56.43 25.87 -18.90
N GLU A 375 -57.03 24.72 -18.61
CA GLU A 375 -56.68 23.29 -18.78
C GLU A 375 -55.28 22.82 -19.30
N ILE A 376 -54.55 22.09 -18.43
CA ILE A 376 -54.11 20.68 -18.57
C ILE A 376 -53.79 20.14 -19.99
N ASP A 377 -52.55 19.68 -20.24
CA ASP A 377 -52.23 18.22 -20.36
C ASP A 377 -50.70 17.92 -20.43
N GLU A 378 -50.33 16.64 -20.35
CA GLU A 378 -48.94 16.14 -20.45
C GLU A 378 -48.37 16.15 -21.89
N ALA A 379 -47.04 16.36 -22.03
CA ALA A 379 -46.16 15.53 -22.88
C ALA A 379 -44.66 15.95 -22.85
N ASP A 380 -43.80 14.92 -22.76
CA ASP A 380 -42.54 14.67 -23.50
C ASP A 380 -41.78 15.84 -24.19
N TYR A 381 -40.47 15.92 -23.94
CA TYR A 381 -39.53 16.69 -24.76
C TYR A 381 -38.26 15.89 -25.08
N SER A 382 -38.17 15.48 -26.34
CA SER A 382 -36.93 15.20 -27.06
C SER A 382 -36.73 16.28 -28.12
N GLN A 383 -35.47 16.70 -28.37
CA GLN A 383 -34.92 17.00 -29.71
C GLN A 383 -33.47 17.54 -29.60
N ASP A 384 -32.57 16.89 -30.32
CA ASP A 384 -31.66 17.42 -31.35
C ASP A 384 -31.11 18.88 -31.24
N GLU A 385 -29.79 19.02 -31.40
CA GLU A 385 -29.22 19.99 -32.36
C GLU A 385 -28.22 19.29 -33.29
N GLU A 386 -28.11 19.78 -34.53
CA GLU A 386 -27.40 19.16 -35.67
C GLU A 386 -26.60 20.24 -36.43
N TYR A 387 -25.27 20.15 -36.47
CA TYR A 387 -24.38 20.85 -37.43
C TYR A 387 -22.98 20.20 -37.45
N SER A 388 -22.18 20.15 -38.53
CA SER A 388 -22.45 19.96 -39.99
C SER A 388 -21.09 19.96 -40.72
N ASP A 389 -20.79 18.98 -41.57
CA ASP A 389 -19.51 18.91 -42.30
C ASP A 389 -19.34 19.96 -43.42
N GLU A 390 -18.11 20.45 -43.61
CA GLU A 390 -17.62 20.97 -44.91
C GLU A 390 -16.22 20.37 -45.22
N GLU A 391 -16.08 19.74 -46.38
CA GLU A 391 -14.83 19.08 -46.81
C GLU A 391 -13.73 20.05 -47.32
N ALA A 392 -12.47 19.61 -47.20
CA ALA A 392 -11.35 20.13 -47.97
C ALA A 392 -10.56 18.96 -48.60
N ASP A 393 -10.31 19.06 -49.90
CA ASP A 393 -9.79 18.03 -50.81
C ASP A 393 -8.37 18.41 -51.32
N ILE A 394 -7.68 17.53 -52.06
CA ILE A 394 -6.45 17.76 -52.87
C ILE A 394 -5.12 17.85 -52.05
N GLU A 395 -3.97 17.24 -52.40
CA GLU A 395 -3.46 16.55 -53.63
C GLU A 395 -2.42 15.44 -53.29
N ASP A 396 -2.35 14.35 -54.07
CA ASP A 396 -1.21 13.41 -54.13
C ASP A 396 -0.08 13.95 -55.03
N ALA A 397 1.21 13.80 -54.66
CA ALA A 397 2.33 13.94 -55.62
C ALA A 397 3.69 13.30 -55.19
N ASP A 398 4.30 12.63 -56.19
CA ASP A 398 5.72 12.42 -56.48
C ASP A 398 6.62 11.49 -55.60
N GLU A 399 7.13 10.46 -56.29
CA GLU A 399 8.23 9.54 -55.96
C GLU A 399 9.60 10.21 -56.22
N GLU A 400 10.67 9.87 -55.47
CA GLU A 400 12.06 9.92 -56.00
C GLU A 400 12.91 8.71 -55.55
N GLU A 401 13.49 7.98 -56.51
CA GLU A 401 14.56 6.99 -56.30
C GLU A 401 15.94 7.67 -56.41
N ILE A 402 16.78 7.58 -55.36
CA ILE A 402 18.23 7.87 -55.40
C ILE A 402 18.92 6.91 -54.41
N SER A 403 19.21 5.66 -54.78
CA SER A 403 20.41 5.18 -55.50
C SER A 403 21.66 5.00 -54.62
N ASP A 404 21.90 3.77 -54.18
CA ASP A 404 23.19 3.34 -53.61
C ASP A 404 24.25 3.14 -54.71
N GLU A 405 25.49 3.59 -54.48
CA GLU A 405 26.63 3.32 -55.37
C GLU A 405 27.47 2.14 -54.85
N GLU A 406 27.98 1.35 -55.80
CA GLU A 406 28.85 0.19 -55.57
C GLU A 406 30.25 0.61 -55.06
N ASP A 407 30.85 -0.16 -54.13
CA ASP A 407 32.32 -0.14 -53.92
C ASP A 407 32.86 -1.57 -53.71
N GLU A 408 33.09 -2.29 -54.81
CA GLU A 408 33.83 -3.56 -54.80
C GLU A 408 35.31 -3.31 -54.47
N THR A 409 35.84 -3.96 -53.43
CA THR A 409 37.29 -4.22 -53.33
C THR A 409 37.59 -5.70 -53.11
N GLU A 410 38.54 -6.18 -53.91
CA GLU A 410 38.85 -7.60 -54.15
C GLU A 410 40.22 -7.97 -53.54
N TYR A 411 40.53 -9.28 -53.51
CA TYR A 411 41.81 -9.90 -53.13
C TYR A 411 42.13 -9.95 -51.61
N ALA A 412 42.81 -10.99 -51.08
CA ALA A 412 43.56 -12.05 -51.77
C ALA A 412 43.39 -13.44 -51.13
N GLU A 413 43.53 -14.48 -51.95
CA GLU A 413 43.77 -15.86 -51.56
C GLU A 413 45.22 -16.05 -51.06
N ASP A 414 45.47 -17.03 -50.19
CA ASP A 414 46.76 -17.74 -50.10
C ASP A 414 46.48 -19.20 -49.66
N GLU A 415 46.73 -20.16 -50.55
CA GLU A 415 46.72 -21.61 -50.28
C GLU A 415 48.11 -22.09 -49.81
N ASP A 416 48.15 -23.18 -49.03
CA ASP A 416 49.17 -24.27 -49.00
C ASP A 416 49.07 -24.99 -47.64
N GLU A 417 48.56 -26.23 -47.55
CA GLU A 417 49.14 -27.54 -47.95
C GLU A 417 50.05 -28.21 -46.90
N SER A 418 50.05 -29.55 -46.91
CA SER A 418 50.94 -30.50 -46.20
C SER A 418 50.79 -30.65 -44.67
N ASP A 419 50.88 -31.85 -44.06
CA ASP A 419 50.95 -33.21 -44.61
C ASP A 419 50.52 -34.28 -43.57
N GLU A 420 50.00 -35.40 -44.08
CA GLU A 420 50.27 -36.84 -43.78
C GLU A 420 51.01 -37.25 -42.45
N GLN A 421 50.76 -38.40 -41.78
CA GLN A 421 50.07 -39.68 -42.12
C GLN A 421 49.91 -40.63 -40.88
N ASP A 422 49.32 -41.83 -41.10
CA ASP A 422 49.48 -43.13 -40.36
C ASP A 422 48.93 -43.29 -38.92
N GLU A 423 48.56 -44.49 -38.37
CA GLU A 423 48.15 -45.86 -38.82
C GLU A 423 47.59 -46.58 -37.54
N VAL A 424 46.79 -47.67 -37.52
CA VAL A 424 45.38 -47.92 -37.96
C VAL A 424 44.71 -48.83 -36.87
N GLU A 425 43.58 -49.51 -37.16
CA GLU A 425 42.97 -50.69 -36.44
C GLU A 425 42.22 -50.42 -35.09
N ASP A 426 40.98 -50.92 -34.85
CA ASP A 426 40.07 -51.77 -35.66
C ASP A 426 38.57 -51.76 -35.19
N SER A 427 37.66 -52.34 -36.01
CA SER A 427 36.20 -52.67 -35.84
C SER A 427 35.16 -51.51 -35.77
N GLU A 428 34.26 -51.28 -36.73
CA GLU A 428 33.15 -52.13 -37.32
C GLU A 428 32.16 -52.66 -36.25
N ASP A 429 30.82 -52.59 -36.29
CA ASP A 429 29.75 -51.96 -37.12
C ASP A 429 28.62 -51.51 -36.12
N GLU A 430 27.45 -50.90 -36.39
CA GLU A 430 26.60 -50.63 -37.58
C GLU A 430 25.73 -49.35 -37.28
N ASP A 431 25.24 -48.62 -38.30
CA ASP A 431 24.65 -47.26 -38.23
C ASP A 431 23.28 -47.06 -37.52
N TYR A 432 23.00 -45.82 -37.05
CA TYR A 432 21.97 -44.94 -37.64
C TYR A 432 22.13 -43.47 -37.16
N ALA A 433 22.24 -42.55 -38.11
CA ALA A 433 22.08 -41.10 -37.94
C ALA A 433 20.65 -40.70 -38.44
N ASP A 434 20.24 -39.45 -38.60
CA ASP A 434 20.82 -38.12 -38.33
C ASP A 434 19.85 -37.40 -37.33
N GLU A 435 19.73 -36.09 -37.04
CA GLU A 435 20.21 -34.79 -37.57
C GLU A 435 20.37 -33.83 -36.34
N GLU A 436 21.33 -32.87 -36.32
CA GLU A 436 21.41 -31.76 -35.34
C GLU A 436 21.48 -30.42 -36.09
N ASP A 437 20.55 -29.49 -35.82
CA ASP A 437 20.55 -28.12 -36.38
C ASP A 437 21.04 -27.11 -35.33
N GLU A 438 22.18 -26.46 -35.61
CA GLU A 438 22.59 -25.21 -34.96
C GLU A 438 21.89 -24.03 -35.65
N VAL A 439 21.52 -23.00 -34.89
CA VAL A 439 21.09 -21.68 -35.40
C VAL A 439 21.75 -20.59 -34.57
N GLU A 440 22.42 -19.67 -35.26
CA GLU A 440 23.21 -18.56 -34.69
C GLU A 440 22.35 -17.33 -34.38
N ASP A 441 22.88 -16.41 -33.57
CA ASP A 441 22.21 -15.18 -33.13
C ASP A 441 22.22 -14.06 -34.21
N SER A 442 21.04 -13.57 -34.60
CA SER A 442 20.77 -12.22 -35.15
C SER A 442 19.25 -11.99 -35.14
N ASP A 443 18.68 -10.79 -34.93
CA ASP A 443 19.22 -9.47 -34.57
C ASP A 443 18.41 -8.85 -33.41
N GLU A 444 18.94 -7.81 -32.77
CA GLU A 444 18.19 -6.95 -31.84
C GLU A 444 17.43 -5.87 -32.64
N GLU A 445 16.13 -5.68 -32.38
CA GLU A 445 15.39 -4.48 -32.82
C GLU A 445 14.88 -3.67 -31.63
N GLU A 446 14.80 -2.36 -31.86
CA GLU A 446 14.70 -1.28 -30.89
C GLU A 446 13.24 -1.06 -30.46
N TYR A 447 12.95 -1.15 -29.15
CA TYR A 447 11.62 -0.86 -28.60
C TYR A 447 11.56 0.60 -28.14
N ASP A 448 10.97 1.46 -28.99
CA ASP A 448 10.61 2.83 -28.64
C ASP A 448 9.30 2.84 -27.82
N GLU A 449 9.16 3.77 -26.88
CA GLU A 449 8.01 3.86 -25.97
C GLU A 449 6.99 4.92 -26.42
N GLU A 450 5.72 4.55 -26.58
CA GLU A 450 4.53 5.39 -26.32
C GLU A 450 3.24 4.58 -26.62
N ASP A 451 2.43 4.30 -25.59
CA ASP A 451 1.09 3.68 -25.76
C ASP A 451 0.19 4.02 -24.55
N GLU A 452 -0.54 5.14 -24.60
CA GLU A 452 -1.54 5.50 -23.59
C GLU A 452 -2.73 4.53 -23.63
N PHE A 453 -3.14 4.00 -22.47
CA PHE A 453 -4.14 2.92 -22.40
C PHE A 453 -5.49 3.38 -21.83
N GLU A 454 -6.33 3.95 -22.70
CA GLU A 454 -7.78 4.00 -22.46
C GLU A 454 -8.41 2.62 -22.73
N LEU A 455 -9.42 2.26 -21.92
CA LEU A 455 -10.27 1.08 -22.14
C LEU A 455 -11.68 1.55 -22.50
N SER A 456 -12.06 1.38 -23.77
CA SER A 456 -13.45 1.42 -24.19
C SER A 456 -14.13 0.08 -23.87
N GLU A 457 -15.26 0.13 -23.15
CA GLU A 457 -16.18 -0.99 -23.05
C GLU A 457 -17.00 -1.10 -24.36
N ASP A 458 -16.88 -2.22 -25.09
CA ASP A 458 -17.92 -2.78 -25.98
C ASP A 458 -17.41 -4.04 -26.70
N ASP A 459 -18.09 -5.19 -26.50
CA ASP A 459 -18.30 -6.24 -27.52
C ASP A 459 -19.23 -7.36 -26.97
N GLU A 460 -20.53 -7.05 -26.79
CA GLU A 460 -21.59 -8.08 -26.67
C GLU A 460 -22.39 -8.17 -27.97
N GLU A 461 -22.14 -9.19 -28.81
CA GLU A 461 -23.16 -9.93 -29.56
C GLU A 461 -22.55 -11.19 -30.23
N TYR A 462 -23.11 -12.37 -29.98
CA TYR A 462 -23.07 -13.46 -30.97
C TYR A 462 -24.35 -14.29 -30.95
N SER A 463 -24.82 -14.62 -32.15
CA SER A 463 -26.22 -14.95 -32.45
C SER A 463 -26.62 -16.41 -32.20
N GLU A 464 -27.92 -16.61 -31.97
CA GLU A 464 -28.60 -17.91 -32.07
C GLU A 464 -28.45 -18.54 -33.47
N GLU A 465 -28.31 -19.87 -33.54
CA GLU A 465 -28.72 -20.67 -34.73
C GLU A 465 -29.62 -21.83 -34.29
N GLU A 466 -30.72 -22.02 -35.00
CA GLU A 466 -31.72 -23.07 -34.74
C GLU A 466 -31.25 -24.46 -35.22
N VAL A 467 -31.65 -25.52 -34.51
CA VAL A 467 -31.65 -26.90 -35.04
C VAL A 467 -32.98 -27.58 -34.71
N GLU A 468 -33.85 -27.72 -35.72
CA GLU A 468 -35.13 -28.44 -35.60
C GLU A 468 -34.98 -29.97 -35.57
N ASP A 469 -35.82 -30.58 -34.73
CA ASP A 469 -36.53 -31.87 -34.91
C ASP A 469 -35.74 -33.20 -35.02
N SER A 470 -36.05 -34.16 -34.12
CA SER A 470 -36.76 -35.41 -34.54
C SER A 470 -37.09 -36.40 -33.39
N GLU A 471 -38.33 -36.91 -33.45
CA GLU A 471 -38.82 -38.26 -33.07
C GLU A 471 -38.95 -38.69 -31.57
N ASP A 472 -40.23 -38.73 -31.12
CA ASP A 472 -40.97 -39.83 -30.46
C ASP A 472 -40.45 -40.57 -29.19
N GLU A 473 -41.26 -40.60 -28.12
CA GLU A 473 -42.32 -41.64 -27.92
C GLU A 473 -43.33 -41.31 -26.78
N GLU A 474 -44.45 -42.04 -26.71
CA GLU A 474 -45.56 -41.90 -25.74
C GLU A 474 -45.30 -42.64 -24.38
N TYR A 475 -46.00 -42.28 -23.29
CA TYR A 475 -47.02 -43.13 -22.58
C TYR A 475 -47.29 -42.72 -21.10
N SER A 476 -48.55 -42.32 -20.83
CA SER A 476 -49.42 -42.60 -19.64
C SER A 476 -48.90 -42.34 -18.19
N ASP A 477 -49.70 -42.30 -17.10
CA ASP A 477 -51.14 -42.58 -16.88
C ASP A 477 -51.80 -41.68 -15.82
N GLU A 478 -53.14 -41.77 -15.82
CA GLU A 478 -54.26 -41.25 -15.01
C GLU A 478 -54.17 -41.06 -13.46
N GLU A 479 -54.94 -40.06 -12.98
CA GLU A 479 -55.83 -39.99 -11.77
C GLU A 479 -55.36 -40.23 -10.31
N ASP A 480 -55.54 -39.20 -9.43
CA ASP A 480 -56.42 -39.17 -8.21
C ASP A 480 -56.27 -37.74 -7.56
N GLU A 481 -57.17 -36.74 -7.68
CA GLU A 481 -58.51 -36.53 -7.07
C GLU A 481 -58.58 -36.21 -5.55
N THR A 482 -59.51 -35.31 -5.18
CA THR A 482 -59.97 -34.90 -3.82
C THR A 482 -59.07 -34.06 -2.87
N GLU A 483 -59.57 -33.18 -1.97
CA GLU A 483 -60.78 -32.28 -1.95
C GLU A 483 -60.74 -31.36 -0.68
N TYR A 484 -61.43 -30.20 -0.72
CA TYR A 484 -61.72 -29.25 0.40
C TYR A 484 -60.55 -28.42 0.99
N SER A 485 -60.78 -27.20 1.51
CA SER A 485 -62.04 -26.45 1.78
C SER A 485 -61.95 -24.95 1.42
N GLU A 486 -63.09 -24.37 1.05
CA GLU A 486 -63.33 -22.93 0.86
C GLU A 486 -63.80 -22.25 2.18
N ASP A 487 -64.43 -21.07 2.07
CA ASP A 487 -65.05 -20.21 3.11
C ASP A 487 -64.03 -19.40 3.98
N ASP A 488 -64.22 -18.09 4.27
CA ASP A 488 -65.38 -17.22 3.99
C ASP A 488 -65.04 -15.70 3.93
N GLU A 489 -65.99 -14.95 3.36
CA GLU A 489 -66.36 -13.52 3.43
C GLU A 489 -65.90 -12.66 4.65
N ALA A 490 -65.94 -11.31 4.70
CA ALA A 490 -66.05 -10.16 3.77
C ALA A 490 -66.14 -8.86 4.65
N TYR A 491 -66.40 -7.68 4.04
CA TYR A 491 -66.79 -6.38 4.68
C TYR A 491 -65.72 -5.60 5.49
N ASP A 492 -65.80 -4.27 5.65
CA ASP A 492 -66.20 -3.16 4.73
C ASP A 492 -65.82 -1.80 5.37
N GLU A 493 -65.99 -0.71 4.60
CA GLU A 493 -66.23 0.70 5.03
C GLU A 493 -65.28 1.44 6.01
N GLU A 494 -64.72 2.55 5.49
CA GLU A 494 -64.67 3.92 6.07
C GLU A 494 -63.99 4.24 7.43
N ASP A 495 -63.03 5.18 7.40
CA ASP A 495 -63.16 6.49 8.08
C ASP A 495 -62.23 7.53 7.41
N GLU A 496 -62.71 8.78 7.23
CA GLU A 496 -61.98 9.94 6.69
C GLU A 496 -61.55 10.90 7.83
N VAL A 497 -60.38 11.55 7.75
CA VAL A 497 -60.06 12.98 8.09
C VAL A 497 -58.54 13.22 7.94
N GLU A 498 -58.09 14.10 7.04
CA GLU A 498 -57.89 15.57 7.14
C GLU A 498 -56.59 16.02 7.86
N ASP A 499 -55.67 16.55 7.04
CA ASP A 499 -54.82 17.75 7.21
C ASP A 499 -53.78 17.91 8.36
N SER A 500 -52.91 18.92 8.16
CA SER A 500 -51.89 19.50 9.06
C SER A 500 -50.65 18.63 9.40
N ASP A 501 -49.40 19.07 9.19
CA ASP A 501 -48.88 20.34 8.63
C ASP A 501 -47.59 20.08 7.82
N GLU A 502 -47.36 20.88 6.77
CA GLU A 502 -46.03 21.14 6.21
C GLU A 502 -45.43 22.36 6.93
N GLU A 503 -44.25 22.21 7.53
CA GLU A 503 -43.39 23.33 7.93
C GLU A 503 -41.99 23.03 7.38
N GLU A 504 -41.76 23.58 6.18
CA GLU A 504 -40.45 23.79 5.57
C GLU A 504 -39.59 24.70 6.46
N TYR A 505 -38.26 24.52 6.47
CA TYR A 505 -37.35 25.48 7.11
C TYR A 505 -36.20 25.82 6.16
N ASP A 506 -36.04 27.11 5.93
CA ASP A 506 -35.39 27.71 4.77
C ASP A 506 -33.89 27.41 4.64
N GLU A 507 -33.44 27.32 3.38
CA GLU A 507 -32.07 27.70 3.02
C GLU A 507 -32.00 29.23 2.87
N GLU A 508 -31.41 29.94 3.84
CA GLU A 508 -30.99 31.33 3.64
C GLU A 508 -29.46 31.40 3.45
N ASP A 509 -29.06 31.70 2.21
CA ASP A 509 -27.75 32.27 1.86
C ASP A 509 -27.78 33.77 2.14
N GLU A 510 -26.90 34.26 3.02
CA GLU A 510 -26.24 35.55 2.78
C GLU A 510 -24.78 35.49 3.21
N SER A 511 -23.94 36.09 2.37
CA SER A 511 -22.53 36.35 2.63
C SER A 511 -22.34 37.83 2.96
N GLU A 512 -21.52 38.16 3.98
CA GLU A 512 -20.51 39.21 3.86
C GLU A 512 -19.55 39.32 5.07
N LEU A 513 -18.35 39.84 4.79
CA LEU A 513 -17.43 40.58 5.67
C LEU A 513 -16.83 39.88 6.91
N SER A 514 -15.55 39.52 6.80
CA SER A 514 -14.50 40.44 7.28
C SER A 514 -13.17 40.23 6.54
N GLU A 515 -12.69 41.29 5.89
CA GLU A 515 -11.28 41.45 5.49
C GLU A 515 -10.59 42.28 6.58
N ASP A 516 -9.43 41.86 7.09
CA ASP A 516 -8.35 42.72 7.61
C ASP A 516 -7.13 41.83 7.98
N ASP A 517 -5.93 42.34 7.66
CA ASP A 517 -4.55 41.95 7.99
C ASP A 517 -4.25 40.79 8.97
N GLU A 518 -3.31 39.90 8.59
CA GLU A 518 -1.91 40.01 9.06
C GLU A 518 -0.91 39.53 7.97
N GLU A 519 0.05 40.39 7.63
CA GLU A 519 1.14 40.20 6.66
C GLU A 519 2.42 39.81 7.42
N TYR A 520 3.09 38.70 7.07
CA TYR A 520 4.43 38.37 7.57
C TYR A 520 5.33 37.65 6.55
N ASP A 521 6.16 38.47 5.89
CA ASP A 521 7.60 38.27 5.67
C ASP A 521 8.09 36.93 5.05
N GLU A 522 8.11 36.91 3.72
CA GLU A 522 9.22 36.34 2.95
C GLU A 522 10.49 37.15 3.22
N ASP A 523 11.48 36.61 3.94
CA ASP A 523 12.84 37.18 3.93
C ASP A 523 13.94 36.15 4.21
N ALA A 524 15.09 36.32 3.56
CA ALA A 524 16.19 35.34 3.55
C ALA A 524 17.54 36.01 3.87
N GLU A 525 17.89 36.05 5.16
CA GLU A 525 19.17 36.53 5.68
C GLU A 525 20.08 35.30 5.92
N LEU A 526 21.11 35.01 5.12
CA LEU A 526 22.32 35.81 4.88
C LEU A 526 23.11 36.04 6.18
N PHE A 527 24.05 35.15 6.49
CA PHE A 527 25.02 35.34 7.57
C PHE A 527 26.06 36.39 7.15
N GLU A 528 25.96 37.62 7.67
CA GLU A 528 27.10 38.56 7.74
C GLU A 528 27.82 38.45 9.10
N GLU A 529 29.15 38.64 9.06
CA GLU A 529 30.02 38.70 10.23
C GLU A 529 29.97 40.09 10.88
N ASP A 530 29.95 40.18 12.21
CA ASP A 530 30.56 41.32 12.90
C ASP A 530 31.15 40.90 14.26
N GLU A 531 32.20 41.60 14.67
CA GLU A 531 33.15 41.20 15.70
C GLU A 531 32.74 41.66 17.11
N SER A 532 33.29 41.02 18.14
CA SER A 532 33.50 41.70 19.44
C SER A 532 34.78 41.24 20.12
N ASP A 533 35.79 42.12 20.02
CA ASP A 533 36.94 42.25 20.94
C ASP A 533 36.49 42.15 22.42
N ASP A 534 37.33 41.80 23.41
CA ASP A 534 38.62 42.46 23.66
C ASP A 534 39.56 41.72 24.66
N GLU A 535 40.81 42.20 24.74
CA GLU A 535 41.85 42.04 25.78
C GLU A 535 42.55 40.65 26.02
N GLU A 536 43.69 40.47 25.32
CA GLU A 536 45.08 40.22 25.82
C GLU A 536 45.38 39.08 26.85
N ASP A 537 46.49 38.32 26.78
CA ASP A 537 47.91 38.72 26.62
C ASP A 537 48.82 37.56 26.09
N GLU A 538 50.08 37.87 25.71
CA GLU A 538 51.01 37.10 24.85
C GLU A 538 51.66 35.80 25.41
N THR A 539 51.96 34.84 24.53
CA THR A 539 53.33 34.22 24.44
C THR A 539 53.70 33.70 23.03
N GLU A 540 54.70 34.35 22.42
CA GLU A 540 55.69 33.92 21.39
C GLU A 540 55.28 33.06 20.16
N LEU A 541 55.61 33.57 18.96
CA LEU A 541 55.50 32.86 17.66
C LEU A 541 56.61 31.83 17.42
N SER A 542 56.29 30.81 16.60
CA SER A 542 57.25 30.16 15.70
C SER A 542 56.62 29.96 14.32
N GLU A 543 57.42 30.11 13.26
CA GLU A 543 56.97 30.29 11.86
C GLU A 543 56.70 28.95 11.14
N ASP A 544 55.65 28.95 10.32
CA ASP A 544 55.38 28.14 9.11
C ASP A 544 55.93 26.69 9.01
N GLU A 545 55.07 25.69 9.25
CA GLU A 545 55.05 24.43 8.50
C GLU A 545 53.63 24.20 7.96
N GLU A 546 53.51 23.68 6.73
CA GLU A 546 52.23 23.48 6.03
C GLU A 546 51.43 22.35 6.72
N SER A 547 50.16 22.61 7.09
CA SER A 547 49.31 21.64 7.76
C SER A 547 48.76 20.61 6.77
N ASP A 548 49.48 19.50 6.63
CA ASP A 548 49.05 18.22 6.07
C ASP A 548 47.72 17.80 6.74
N ASP A 549 46.61 17.94 6.02
CA ASP A 549 45.23 17.67 6.46
C ASP A 549 44.93 16.16 6.44
N GLY A 550 45.68 15.44 7.29
CA GLY A 550 45.69 13.98 7.38
C GLY A 550 44.41 13.35 7.94
N GLU A 551 44.06 12.20 7.37
CA GLU A 551 42.90 11.37 7.70
C GLU A 551 42.79 11.05 9.20
N GLU A 552 41.82 11.64 9.90
CA GLU A 552 41.53 11.27 11.30
C GLU A 552 40.63 10.03 11.36
N TYR A 553 41.26 8.85 11.41
CA TYR A 553 40.59 7.58 11.70
C TYR A 553 39.99 7.63 13.10
N SER A 554 38.66 7.56 13.22
CA SER A 554 37.97 7.53 14.51
C SER A 554 38.39 6.31 15.33
N TYR A 555 38.55 6.51 16.63
CA TYR A 555 38.61 5.40 17.58
C TYR A 555 37.19 4.80 17.67
N GLY A 556 37.08 3.47 17.56
CA GLY A 556 35.78 2.79 17.52
C GLY A 556 34.95 3.05 18.79
N LEU A 557 33.67 3.36 18.60
CA LEU A 557 32.73 3.75 19.64
C LEU A 557 32.53 2.64 20.70
N THR A 558 32.29 3.06 21.94
CA THR A 558 31.97 2.19 23.08
C THR A 558 30.67 2.63 23.74
N ARG A 559 30.07 1.76 24.56
CA ARG A 559 28.79 2.06 25.24
C ARG A 559 28.93 3.16 26.30
N GLU A 560 30.15 3.37 26.77
CA GLU A 560 30.52 4.39 27.75
C GLU A 560 30.77 5.78 27.18
N ASP A 561 30.83 5.93 25.84
CA ASP A 561 30.99 7.22 25.17
C ASP A 561 29.67 8.02 25.12
N ALA A 562 29.72 9.32 24.82
CA ALA A 562 28.56 10.20 24.94
C ALA A 562 27.60 10.01 23.76
N VAL A 563 26.31 10.26 23.99
CA VAL A 563 25.32 10.16 22.90
C VAL A 563 25.52 11.24 21.81
N GLU A 564 26.37 12.26 22.03
CA GLU A 564 26.79 13.20 20.98
C GLU A 564 27.96 12.72 20.10
N ASP A 565 28.54 11.55 20.40
CA ASP A 565 29.54 10.87 19.57
C ASP A 565 28.91 9.87 18.58
N ALA A 566 27.60 9.61 18.70
CA ALA A 566 26.84 8.70 17.84
C ALA A 566 26.55 9.31 16.45
N PRO A 567 26.46 8.49 15.38
CA PRO A 567 26.03 8.95 14.06
C PRO A 567 24.70 9.73 14.12
N SER A 568 24.57 10.75 13.28
CA SER A 568 23.39 11.64 13.19
C SER A 568 23.04 12.48 14.44
N ILE A 569 23.60 12.21 15.63
CA ILE A 569 23.21 12.87 16.89
C ILE A 569 24.17 14.02 17.24
N GLY A 570 23.92 15.21 16.69
CA GLY A 570 24.69 16.40 17.04
C GLY A 570 24.42 16.96 18.47
N PRO A 571 25.28 17.86 19.00
CA PRO A 571 25.15 18.44 20.35
C PRO A 571 23.88 19.26 20.66
N LYS A 572 22.98 19.44 19.69
CA LYS A 572 21.61 19.96 19.91
C LYS A 572 20.64 18.82 20.24
N THR A 573 20.77 17.68 19.57
CA THR A 573 19.96 16.47 19.73
C THR A 573 20.30 15.74 21.03
N ALA A 574 21.59 15.59 21.36
CA ALA A 574 22.01 15.03 22.65
C ALA A 574 21.43 15.81 23.86
N LYS A 575 21.27 17.15 23.75
CA LYS A 575 20.63 17.99 24.78
C LYS A 575 19.10 17.87 24.86
N LYS A 576 18.47 17.18 23.90
CA LYS A 576 17.07 16.72 23.97
C LYS A 576 17.01 15.32 24.60
N LEU A 577 17.81 14.38 24.10
CA LEU A 577 17.93 13.01 24.61
C LEU A 577 18.26 12.97 26.12
N ALA A 578 19.17 13.83 26.58
CA ALA A 578 19.51 13.95 28.00
C ALA A 578 18.36 14.43 28.92
N ARG A 579 17.19 14.81 28.37
CA ARG A 579 15.98 15.13 29.15
C ARG A 579 15.15 13.89 29.48
N VAL A 580 15.16 12.90 28.58
CA VAL A 580 14.49 11.60 28.73
C VAL A 580 15.43 10.53 29.29
N GLY A 581 16.62 10.93 29.77
CA GLY A 581 17.58 10.08 30.46
C GLY A 581 18.70 9.51 29.58
N ILE A 582 18.60 9.65 28.25
CA ILE A 582 19.61 9.12 27.31
C ILE A 582 20.82 10.05 27.26
N THR A 583 21.97 9.59 27.74
CA THR A 583 23.20 10.39 27.87
C THR A 583 24.44 9.76 27.24
N THR A 584 24.48 8.44 27.14
CA THR A 584 25.56 7.62 26.58
C THR A 584 25.07 6.79 25.40
N ILE A 585 25.99 6.25 24.62
CA ILE A 585 25.67 5.25 23.58
C ILE A 585 25.01 4.01 24.18
N GLY A 586 25.39 3.61 25.39
CA GLY A 586 24.71 2.54 26.14
C GLY A 586 23.24 2.84 26.41
N ASP A 587 22.91 4.07 26.83
CA ASP A 587 21.52 4.47 27.07
C ASP A 587 20.69 4.50 25.76
N LEU A 588 21.31 4.91 24.63
CA LEU A 588 20.66 4.95 23.32
C LEU A 588 20.36 3.54 22.78
N LEU A 589 21.27 2.59 22.97
CA LEU A 589 21.11 1.20 22.49
C LEU A 589 20.21 0.34 23.40
N ASP A 590 19.95 0.78 24.64
CA ASP A 590 19.07 0.09 25.60
C ASP A 590 17.69 0.77 25.75
N CYS A 591 17.43 1.91 25.07
CA CYS A 591 16.14 2.61 25.22
C CYS A 591 15.01 1.94 24.42
N ASP A 592 13.81 1.94 25.00
CA ASP A 592 12.59 1.69 24.25
C ASP A 592 12.38 2.82 23.24
N ILE A 593 12.30 2.48 21.96
CA ILE A 593 12.23 3.41 20.84
C ILE A 593 10.97 4.27 20.92
N ASP A 594 9.83 3.65 21.21
CA ASP A 594 8.51 4.24 21.08
C ASP A 594 8.14 5.04 22.34
N GLU A 595 8.51 4.55 23.53
CA GLU A 595 8.46 5.36 24.77
C GLU A 595 9.38 6.59 24.64
N THR A 596 10.58 6.44 24.06
CA THR A 596 11.52 7.55 23.88
C THR A 596 10.99 8.60 22.90
N ALA A 597 10.43 8.18 21.75
CA ALA A 597 9.80 9.10 20.79
C ALA A 597 8.66 9.90 21.45
N PHE A 598 7.80 9.21 22.19
CA PHE A 598 6.69 9.81 22.92
C PHE A 598 7.14 10.79 24.02
N GLN A 599 8.11 10.40 24.86
CA GLN A 599 8.63 11.27 25.93
C GLN A 599 9.40 12.50 25.39
N LEU A 600 9.94 12.44 24.18
CA LEU A 600 10.67 13.57 23.57
C LEU A 600 9.73 14.68 23.10
N ASP A 601 8.54 14.34 22.58
CA ASP A 601 7.58 15.25 21.93
C ASP A 601 8.26 16.17 20.88
N VAL A 602 8.88 15.55 19.88
CA VAL A 602 9.57 16.25 18.78
C VAL A 602 9.19 15.63 17.45
N HIS A 603 8.42 16.36 16.63
CA HIS A 603 7.93 15.92 15.31
C HIS A 603 8.99 15.32 14.37
N TYR A 604 10.27 15.72 14.47
CA TYR A 604 11.35 15.21 13.61
C TYR A 604 12.22 14.12 14.27
N ILE A 605 11.85 13.64 15.46
CA ILE A 605 12.51 12.52 16.15
C ILE A 605 11.44 11.49 16.48
N ASP A 606 11.06 10.74 15.44
CA ASP A 606 10.09 9.65 15.52
C ASP A 606 10.79 8.29 15.76
N SER A 607 9.99 7.23 15.88
CA SER A 607 10.47 5.87 16.11
C SER A 607 11.36 5.32 14.98
N GLU A 608 11.11 5.77 13.73
CA GLU A 608 11.95 5.45 12.57
C GLU A 608 13.34 6.10 12.73
N THR A 609 13.37 7.39 13.05
CA THR A 609 14.60 8.17 13.32
C THR A 609 15.42 7.57 14.46
N LEU A 610 14.79 7.17 15.57
CA LEU A 610 15.47 6.55 16.70
C LEU A 610 16.00 5.14 16.38
N ARG A 611 15.26 4.34 15.61
CA ARG A 611 15.71 3.03 15.13
C ARG A 611 16.93 3.16 14.21
N ASP A 612 16.90 4.13 13.29
CA ASP A 612 18.04 4.45 12.43
C ASP A 612 19.27 4.86 13.24
N TRP A 613 19.12 5.65 14.31
CA TRP A 613 20.25 5.99 15.18
C TRP A 613 20.79 4.79 15.96
N GLN A 614 19.93 3.88 16.43
CA GLN A 614 20.36 2.62 17.06
C GLN A 614 21.15 1.76 16.07
N ASP A 615 20.61 1.51 14.87
CA ASP A 615 21.26 0.69 13.84
C ASP A 615 22.57 1.30 13.35
N GLN A 616 22.60 2.62 13.06
CA GLN A 616 23.83 3.33 12.67
C GLN A 616 24.92 3.20 13.73
N THR A 617 24.55 3.35 15.01
CA THR A 617 25.49 3.26 16.14
C THR A 617 25.99 1.83 16.33
N GLN A 618 25.09 0.84 16.31
CA GLN A 618 25.46 -0.57 16.46
C GLN A 618 26.32 -1.06 15.29
N LEU A 619 26.03 -0.66 14.05
CA LEU A 619 26.83 -0.99 12.88
C LEU A 619 28.25 -0.39 12.94
N MET A 620 28.38 0.85 13.44
CA MET A 620 29.68 1.52 13.64
C MET A 620 30.51 0.88 14.77
N MET A 621 29.85 0.28 15.77
CA MET A 621 30.51 -0.49 16.84
C MET A 621 30.91 -1.89 16.38
N ASP A 622 30.05 -2.57 15.60
CA ASP A 622 30.29 -3.91 15.08
C ASP A 622 31.41 -3.95 14.02
N VAL A 623 31.57 -2.87 13.24
CA VAL A 623 32.52 -2.81 12.11
C VAL A 623 33.53 -1.67 12.32
N PRO A 624 34.59 -1.88 13.12
CA PRO A 624 35.57 -0.84 13.44
C PRO A 624 36.25 -0.26 12.20
N GLY A 625 36.22 1.07 12.08
CA GLY A 625 36.80 1.80 10.95
C GLY A 625 35.82 2.19 9.85
N LEU A 626 34.51 1.94 10.03
CA LEU A 626 33.49 2.75 9.35
C LEU A 626 33.45 4.17 9.96
N ARG A 627 33.23 5.17 9.12
CA ARG A 627 32.99 6.57 9.53
C ARG A 627 31.50 6.75 9.85
N ALA A 628 31.15 7.80 10.60
CA ALA A 628 29.75 8.15 10.88
C ALA A 628 28.93 8.38 9.59
N HIS A 629 29.56 8.98 8.57
CA HIS A 629 29.02 9.14 7.20
C HIS A 629 28.74 7.79 6.52
N ASP A 630 29.69 6.86 6.60
CA ASP A 630 29.56 5.53 6.00
C ASP A 630 28.34 4.79 6.56
N VAL A 631 28.14 4.79 7.89
CA VAL A 631 27.00 4.11 8.50
C VAL A 631 25.66 4.81 8.26
N GLN A 632 25.65 6.14 8.12
CA GLN A 632 24.46 6.89 7.66
C GLN A 632 24.04 6.42 6.26
N ILE A 633 25.00 6.31 5.33
CA ILE A 633 24.75 5.77 3.98
C ILE A 633 24.29 4.31 4.06
N LEU A 634 24.98 3.46 4.82
CA LEU A 634 24.65 2.03 4.94
C LEU A 634 23.22 1.78 5.45
N VAL A 635 22.80 2.45 6.53
CA VAL A 635 21.45 2.29 7.09
C VAL A 635 20.39 2.92 6.19
N GLY A 636 20.67 4.08 5.59
CA GLY A 636 19.81 4.68 4.54
C GLY A 636 19.67 3.80 3.29
N SER A 637 20.69 2.99 2.99
CA SER A 637 20.69 1.95 1.94
C SER A 637 19.97 0.65 2.36
N GLY A 638 19.43 0.58 3.58
CA GLY A 638 18.77 -0.62 4.13
C GLY A 638 19.72 -1.70 4.66
N ILE A 639 21.02 -1.43 4.82
CA ILE A 639 21.98 -2.34 5.47
C ILE A 639 22.08 -1.96 6.95
N ARG A 640 21.36 -2.70 7.80
CA ARG A 640 21.24 -2.40 9.25
C ARG A 640 22.21 -3.20 10.12
N THR A 641 22.69 -4.35 9.65
CA THR A 641 23.61 -5.22 10.41
C THR A 641 24.97 -5.44 9.75
N SER A 642 25.98 -5.64 10.59
CA SER A 642 27.34 -6.02 10.19
C SER A 642 27.40 -7.30 9.35
N LYS A 643 26.49 -8.24 9.61
CA LYS A 643 26.35 -9.46 8.81
C LYS A 643 25.80 -9.18 7.41
N GLU A 644 24.78 -8.33 7.27
CA GLU A 644 24.23 -7.97 5.96
C GLU A 644 25.29 -7.27 5.10
N LEU A 645 26.10 -6.39 5.71
CA LEU A 645 27.24 -5.78 5.05
C LEU A 645 28.29 -6.83 4.62
N ALA A 646 28.62 -7.80 5.48
CA ALA A 646 29.56 -8.87 5.12
C ALA A 646 29.04 -9.79 4.00
N ASP A 647 27.72 -10.07 3.96
CA ASP A 647 27.06 -10.89 2.94
C ASP A 647 26.68 -10.10 1.66
N ALA A 648 26.90 -8.77 1.63
CA ALA A 648 26.53 -7.92 0.49
C ALA A 648 27.44 -8.14 -0.75
N PRO A 649 26.87 -8.08 -1.97
CA PRO A 649 27.64 -7.86 -3.20
C PRO A 649 27.95 -6.36 -3.37
N ALA A 650 29.22 -6.02 -3.60
CA ALA A 650 29.68 -4.63 -3.66
C ALA A 650 28.87 -3.76 -4.62
N ARG A 651 28.71 -4.18 -5.87
CA ARG A 651 27.94 -3.44 -6.88
C ARG A 651 26.47 -3.18 -6.51
N THR A 652 25.85 -4.08 -5.74
CA THR A 652 24.47 -3.88 -5.27
C THR A 652 24.41 -2.81 -4.17
N LEU A 653 25.33 -2.86 -3.22
CA LEU A 653 25.40 -1.87 -2.16
C LEU A 653 25.84 -0.50 -2.69
N PHE A 654 26.75 -0.44 -3.68
CA PHE A 654 27.08 0.80 -4.38
C PHE A 654 25.85 1.46 -5.02
N LEU A 655 24.95 0.68 -5.61
CA LEU A 655 23.72 1.20 -6.21
C LEU A 655 22.70 1.67 -5.15
N LEU A 656 22.50 0.91 -4.06
CA LEU A 656 21.60 1.32 -2.97
C LEU A 656 22.10 2.60 -2.28
N ALA A 657 23.41 2.70 -2.06
CA ALA A 657 24.06 3.90 -1.53
C ALA A 657 23.99 5.09 -2.50
N THR A 658 24.08 4.84 -3.81
CA THR A 658 23.87 5.88 -4.83
C THR A 658 22.41 6.33 -4.88
N GLU A 659 21.43 5.42 -4.80
CA GLU A 659 20.00 5.76 -4.72
C GLU A 659 19.70 6.60 -3.47
N PHE A 660 20.24 6.20 -2.31
CA PHE A 660 20.10 6.95 -1.07
C PHE A 660 20.75 8.34 -1.14
N LEU A 661 21.99 8.46 -1.65
CA LEU A 661 22.67 9.75 -1.79
C LEU A 661 21.97 10.73 -2.74
N ASN A 662 21.12 10.24 -3.66
CA ASN A 662 20.28 11.06 -4.54
C ASN A 662 18.87 11.34 -3.96
N SER A 663 18.58 10.94 -2.71
CA SER A 663 17.35 11.33 -2.02
C SER A 663 17.53 12.66 -1.25
N PRO A 664 16.44 13.36 -0.88
CA PRO A 664 16.52 14.57 -0.06
C PRO A 664 17.22 14.35 1.29
N GLU A 665 17.14 13.13 1.82
CA GLU A 665 17.79 12.73 3.07
C GLU A 665 19.31 12.50 2.86
N GLY A 666 19.69 11.94 1.71
CA GLY A 666 21.09 11.74 1.30
C GLY A 666 21.82 13.04 0.91
N GLU A 667 21.11 14.01 0.33
CA GLU A 667 21.66 15.34 -0.01
C GLU A 667 22.24 16.07 1.22
N HIS A 668 21.67 15.83 2.41
CA HIS A 668 22.17 16.37 3.68
C HIS A 668 23.40 15.63 4.25
N ILE A 669 23.74 14.46 3.70
CA ILE A 669 24.87 13.62 4.12
C ILE A 669 26.06 13.82 3.19
N GLN A 670 25.82 14.02 1.89
CA GLN A 670 26.87 14.23 0.87
C GLN A 670 27.68 15.52 1.15
N ARG A 671 29.01 15.40 1.08
CA ARG A 671 29.95 16.50 1.41
C ARG A 671 30.61 17.09 0.17
N GLY A 672 29.88 17.95 -0.55
CA GLY A 672 30.42 18.72 -1.68
C GLY A 672 30.65 17.88 -2.94
N GLU A 673 31.71 18.18 -3.69
CA GLU A 673 32.01 17.52 -4.99
C GLU A 673 32.66 16.11 -4.86
N ASP A 674 32.78 15.56 -3.65
CA ASP A 674 33.29 14.18 -3.48
C ASP A 674 32.31 13.17 -4.09
N LEU A 675 32.79 12.49 -5.14
CA LEU A 675 32.07 11.44 -5.84
C LEU A 675 32.22 10.12 -5.08
N PHE A 676 31.12 9.59 -4.58
CA PHE A 676 31.05 8.25 -4.02
C PHE A 676 31.45 7.19 -5.07
N VAL A 677 32.36 6.27 -4.72
CA VAL A 677 32.92 5.28 -5.66
C VAL A 677 32.81 3.84 -5.17
N GLU A 678 32.64 2.90 -6.10
CA GLU A 678 32.43 1.46 -5.84
C GLU A 678 33.54 0.83 -4.95
N ASN A 679 34.76 1.37 -4.98
CA ASN A 679 35.86 0.93 -4.11
C ASN A 679 35.58 1.12 -2.61
N GLU A 680 34.89 2.18 -2.19
CA GLU A 680 34.57 2.42 -0.76
C GLU A 680 33.67 1.30 -0.21
N VAL A 681 32.76 0.81 -1.05
CA VAL A 681 31.86 -0.29 -0.74
C VAL A 681 32.61 -1.62 -0.61
N GLU A 682 33.61 -1.87 -1.45
CA GLU A 682 34.50 -3.03 -1.26
C GLU A 682 35.24 -2.95 0.10
N GLU A 683 35.73 -1.77 0.49
CA GLU A 683 36.37 -1.58 1.81
C GLU A 683 35.40 -1.80 2.98
N TRP A 684 34.16 -1.30 2.91
CA TRP A 684 33.13 -1.52 3.94
C TRP A 684 32.82 -3.02 4.12
N ILE A 685 32.68 -3.74 3.00
CA ILE A 685 32.42 -5.18 2.98
C ILE A 685 33.63 -5.97 3.50
N GLU A 686 34.86 -5.60 3.14
CA GLU A 686 36.06 -6.23 3.71
C GLU A 686 36.21 -5.98 5.21
N ARG A 687 35.90 -4.77 5.69
CA ARG A 687 35.89 -4.45 7.14
C ARG A 687 34.89 -5.33 7.89
N ALA A 688 33.66 -5.45 7.39
CA ALA A 688 32.63 -6.28 8.01
C ALA A 688 33.00 -7.77 8.02
N ARG A 689 33.55 -8.29 6.92
CA ARG A 689 34.11 -9.66 6.84
C ARG A 689 35.32 -9.89 7.76
N GLY A 690 36.03 -8.82 8.11
CA GLY A 690 37.16 -8.85 9.05
C GLY A 690 36.77 -8.79 10.52
N ALA A 691 35.52 -8.42 10.85
CA ALA A 691 35.01 -8.28 12.21
C ALA A 691 34.27 -9.53 12.74
N ALA A 692 33.82 -10.43 11.84
CA ALA A 692 32.98 -11.61 12.12
C ALA A 692 33.74 -12.86 12.63
#